data_AF-A0A835WSJ7-F1
#
_entry.id   AF-A0A835WSJ7-F1
#
_cell.length_a   1.000
_cell.length_b   1.000
_cell.length_c   1.000
_cell.angle_alpha   90.00
_cell.angle_beta   90.00
_cell.angle_gamma   90.00
#
_symmetry.space_group_name_H-M   'P 1'
#
loop_
_entity.id
_entity.type
_entity.pdbx_description
1 polymer ?
#
loop_
_entity_poly.entity_id
_entity_poly.type
_entity_poly.pdbx_seq_one_letter_code
_entity_poly.pdbx_strand_id
1 'polypeptide(L)'
;MAHKGSKDAESGGSGSMDLDLETGLQGGNVPELSSFPGDNLASKITAAAESAPVVIFGKEHCPFCIEVRRLFALLGVPTLDYNVDVMPNGGEVWDALKKMHAPQKTVPYVYVNKSMVGGCDDTKRLQADGQLDKMLSAAGVKVVAKAATDASARLARSGVLESGSAAGGALFNFPDVVDNRTARLNGCWGFTICLLCAIFYKRLGAHWVMGGFMVDFCLRIFGGSNACLVGSLSVIVTAIMDLAGSKPSFVAGPTKQFAAMCGLSLAALAFFFFLVSVYEEKLVNVGLAFTCALGACCGMEGAFNFCLGCWVFELLIKFGLVKDTVYQTYIETRVEAEYTWGEQNKRLNEPTPPSRVKHFSDAHPLVVDYKYKSKTEDHTKEDFHPIKHVKITHFVMHLGVVGLACAWKASDPIIGGLSTPAAVWYAIGIFSAIWYFVWVVLYLLKIVIFPRKVAKEIAHNVSGACFSLPWVILVLFAYLEVDRDPVFAKVLFWIGAPTALFLSIVWVGSWIALKKEIEHVNAAWMMMPVANFVSAAVGPLLDPAYRDAMQFWFAFAFIMWMALFVITLYKAFVMPDYDDRARPMLAAWVAAPAIGAIAYLSCYSPAAVVLASLGGSGFDDFIFVNMYWFSIALALVLSICFYRPYFARLRWDMSYWAAGFPSAAMSMCATQYYVLKPGNLSMAIAYTCLYVTSIIVALLLLQTTAALLRFQVFTPDHKWGPMSFMRLTHEALRGMLPRLLDLAKASATDANAMESLRAVWVGVKMAHHEHGKHEDNVIFVQYNEFFPHVTAEADAQHHELEAMSGKIDNLLAGAPSAAALTEAVEAYGSALEKHLRTEEDHLQGLPRKYIPLALAKELVRKCWAITPIDTWHTLLPLLLESMPMLQQRTRFLKTLLWSMPERCHLFGLIVCKGVDAVHWRRIAIELPELAPRGVDAIWERYY
;
A
#
# COMPACT_ATOMS: atom_id res chain seq x y z
N MET A 1 15.03 23.72 43.96
CA MET A 1 16.23 24.40 44.50
C MET A 1 17.00 24.98 43.33
N ALA A 2 17.32 26.26 43.42
CA ALA A 2 17.87 27.07 42.34
C ALA A 2 19.31 26.68 41.98
N HIS A 3 19.64 26.70 40.69
CA HIS A 3 21.02 26.95 40.27
C HIS A 3 21.04 28.01 39.17
N LYS A 4 21.67 29.14 39.54
CA LYS A 4 21.97 30.32 38.73
C LYS A 4 22.88 29.95 37.56
N GLY A 5 22.58 30.49 36.38
CA GLY A 5 23.48 30.50 35.24
C GLY A 5 24.66 31.46 35.46
N SER A 6 25.87 31.02 35.11
CA SER A 6 26.97 31.92 34.77
C SER A 6 26.84 32.30 33.30
N LYS A 7 26.91 33.61 33.05
CA LYS A 7 27.17 34.19 31.75
C LYS A 7 28.68 34.15 31.57
N ASP A 8 29.16 33.37 30.62
CA ASP A 8 30.48 33.60 30.02
C ASP A 8 30.25 34.17 28.61
N ALA A 9 30.93 35.28 28.38
CA ALA A 9 30.94 36.03 27.15
C ALA A 9 31.94 35.41 26.18
N GLU A 10 31.47 35.00 25.00
CA GLU A 10 32.32 34.90 23.82
C GLU A 10 31.83 35.90 22.78
N SER A 11 32.58 36.99 22.69
CA SER A 11 32.62 37.93 21.59
C SER A 11 33.26 37.28 20.37
N GLY A 12 32.51 37.19 19.28
CA GLY A 12 32.98 36.69 17.98
C GLY A 12 31.88 36.69 16.93
N GLY A 13 31.20 37.82 16.75
CA GLY A 13 30.12 37.95 15.78
C GLY A 13 30.63 37.94 14.34
N SER A 14 30.64 36.77 13.70
CA SER A 14 30.36 36.68 12.27
C SER A 14 28.84 36.61 12.13
N GLY A 15 28.22 37.71 11.68
CA GLY A 15 26.77 37.75 11.47
C GLY A 15 26.34 36.67 10.48
N SER A 16 25.64 35.65 10.95
CA SER A 16 24.86 34.78 10.09
C SER A 16 23.71 35.61 9.55
N MET A 17 23.65 35.79 8.23
CA MET A 17 22.47 36.29 7.55
C MET A 17 21.34 35.30 7.81
N ASP A 18 20.36 35.67 8.64
CA ASP A 18 19.15 34.88 8.82
C ASP A 18 18.38 34.87 7.49
N LEU A 19 18.21 33.66 6.95
CA LEU A 19 17.67 33.42 5.62
C LEU A 19 16.25 32.84 5.78
N ASP A 20 15.24 33.61 5.38
CA ASP A 20 13.87 33.10 5.37
C ASP A 20 13.68 32.20 4.14
N LEU A 21 13.61 30.88 4.36
CA LEU A 21 13.48 29.87 3.31
C LEU A 21 12.09 29.84 2.65
N GLU A 22 11.05 30.40 3.29
CA GLU A 22 9.72 30.47 2.70
C GLU A 22 9.62 31.61 1.68
N THR A 23 10.18 32.78 2.00
CA THR A 23 10.12 33.97 1.13
C THR A 23 11.37 34.14 0.26
N GLY A 24 12.48 33.50 0.63
CA GLY A 24 13.79 33.66 0.01
C GLY A 24 14.46 35.00 0.32
N LEU A 25 13.93 35.77 1.27
CA LEU A 25 14.44 37.10 1.64
C LEU A 25 15.70 36.97 2.51
N GLN A 26 16.74 37.72 2.14
CA GLN A 26 17.95 37.88 2.94
C GLN A 26 17.78 39.10 3.84
N GLY A 27 17.78 38.90 5.15
CA GLY A 27 17.66 39.98 6.13
C GLY A 27 18.92 40.85 6.17
N GLY A 28 18.97 41.90 5.35
CA GLY A 28 20.03 42.90 5.34
C GLY A 28 19.53 44.26 4.86
N ASN A 29 20.16 45.34 5.31
CA ASN A 29 19.86 46.70 4.82
C ASN A 29 20.22 46.81 3.33
N VAL A 30 19.22 46.76 2.46
CA VAL A 30 19.37 47.02 1.01
C VAL A 30 19.62 48.52 0.81
N PRO A 31 20.69 48.94 0.10
CA PRO A 31 20.95 50.35 -0.18
C PRO A 31 19.82 50.97 -1.00
N GLU A 32 19.37 52.17 -0.63
CA GLU A 32 18.35 52.90 -1.39
C GLU A 32 18.84 53.19 -2.81
N LEU A 33 17.95 53.07 -3.81
CA LEU A 33 18.29 53.38 -5.22
C LEU A 33 18.80 54.82 -5.42
N SER A 34 18.41 55.74 -4.54
CA SER A 34 18.82 57.15 -4.53
C SER A 34 20.34 57.32 -4.39
N SER A 35 21.00 56.37 -3.72
CA SER A 35 22.43 56.38 -3.38
C SER A 35 23.37 55.98 -4.53
N PHE A 36 22.83 55.39 -5.61
CA PHE A 36 23.63 54.99 -6.77
C PHE A 36 23.88 56.17 -7.72
N PRO A 37 25.07 56.25 -8.36
CA PRO A 37 25.42 57.33 -9.28
C PRO A 37 24.56 57.29 -10.55
N GLY A 38 24.11 58.46 -11.03
CA GLY A 38 23.38 58.58 -12.30
C GLY A 38 22.44 59.79 -12.37
N ASP A 39 22.37 60.40 -13.56
CA ASP A 39 21.55 61.61 -13.84
C ASP A 39 20.03 61.34 -13.90
N ASN A 40 19.60 60.08 -14.07
CA ASN A 40 18.19 59.71 -14.17
C ASN A 40 17.92 58.33 -13.53
N LEU A 41 16.65 57.97 -13.35
CA LEU A 41 16.27 56.73 -12.65
C LEU A 41 16.77 55.46 -13.36
N ALA A 42 16.84 55.49 -14.70
CA ALA A 42 17.34 54.36 -15.49
C ALA A 42 18.84 54.12 -15.27
N SER A 43 19.66 55.18 -15.22
CA SER A 43 21.10 55.04 -14.93
C SER A 43 21.34 54.56 -13.49
N LYS A 44 20.49 54.95 -12.53
CA LYS A 44 20.53 54.44 -11.16
C LYS A 44 20.16 52.95 -11.05
N ILE A 45 19.14 52.49 -11.79
CA ILE A 45 18.77 51.06 -11.86
C ILE A 45 19.93 50.23 -12.43
N THR A 46 20.57 50.71 -13.51
CA THR A 46 21.75 50.03 -14.08
C THR A 46 22.91 50.00 -13.09
N ALA A 47 23.21 51.10 -12.42
CA ALA A 47 24.26 51.15 -11.40
C ALA A 47 23.98 50.21 -10.22
N ALA A 48 22.71 50.07 -9.80
CA ALA A 48 22.31 49.09 -8.80
C ALA A 48 22.48 47.65 -9.31
N ALA A 49 22.08 47.36 -10.55
CA ALA A 49 22.26 46.05 -11.19
C ALA A 49 23.73 45.64 -11.36
N GLU A 50 24.64 46.61 -11.42
CA GLU A 50 26.08 46.38 -11.50
C GLU A 50 26.77 46.20 -10.14
N SER A 51 26.08 46.55 -9.05
CA SER A 51 26.65 46.59 -7.70
C SER A 51 26.76 45.23 -7.00
N ALA A 52 25.97 44.25 -7.44
CA ALA A 52 25.97 42.90 -6.90
C ALA A 52 25.92 41.84 -8.01
N PRO A 53 26.38 40.61 -7.75
CA PRO A 53 26.38 39.54 -8.75
C PRO A 53 24.99 39.15 -9.24
N VAL A 54 23.98 39.23 -8.37
CA VAL A 54 22.57 39.00 -8.68
C VAL A 54 21.72 40.11 -8.08
N VAL A 55 20.90 40.75 -8.90
CA VAL A 55 19.95 41.79 -8.49
C VAL A 55 18.56 41.45 -8.98
N ILE A 56 17.57 41.50 -8.09
CA ILE A 56 16.18 41.17 -8.39
C ILE A 56 15.31 42.39 -8.10
N PHE A 57 14.57 42.85 -9.11
CA PHE A 57 13.46 43.79 -8.89
C PHE A 57 12.15 43.01 -8.96
N GLY A 58 11.52 42.83 -7.79
CA GLY A 58 10.38 41.95 -7.60
C GLY A 58 9.24 42.60 -6.81
N LYS A 59 8.25 41.79 -6.47
CA LYS A 59 7.18 42.14 -5.53
C LYS A 59 7.22 41.20 -4.33
N GLU A 60 6.83 41.69 -3.16
CA GLU A 60 6.93 40.93 -1.91
C GLU A 60 6.13 39.62 -1.98
N HIS A 61 4.87 39.68 -2.42
CA HIS A 61 3.96 38.52 -2.46
C HIS A 61 3.76 37.90 -3.85
N CYS A 62 4.66 38.15 -4.80
CA CYS A 62 4.54 37.56 -6.13
C CYS A 62 5.13 36.13 -6.16
N PRO A 63 4.36 35.09 -6.57
CA PRO A 63 4.83 33.71 -6.56
C PRO A 63 6.07 33.50 -7.45
N PHE A 64 6.14 34.19 -8.59
CA PHE A 64 7.29 34.13 -9.50
C PHE A 64 8.54 34.81 -8.95
N CYS A 65 8.40 35.86 -8.14
CA CYS A 65 9.54 36.51 -7.48
C CYS A 65 10.09 35.63 -6.35
N ILE A 66 9.19 35.06 -5.54
CA ILE A 66 9.52 34.10 -4.47
C ILE A 66 10.26 32.89 -5.05
N GLU A 67 9.83 32.39 -6.20
CA GLU A 67 10.46 31.22 -6.82
C GLU A 67 11.88 31.50 -7.33
N VAL A 68 12.12 32.67 -7.91
CA VAL A 68 13.47 33.11 -8.29
C VAL A 68 14.36 33.32 -7.07
N ARG A 69 13.84 33.95 -6.00
CA ARG A 69 14.56 34.10 -4.73
C ARG A 69 14.96 32.76 -4.14
N ARG A 70 14.01 31.81 -4.09
CA ARG A 70 14.24 30.43 -3.65
C ARG A 70 15.29 29.74 -4.51
N LEU A 71 15.24 29.91 -5.83
CA LEU A 71 16.23 29.34 -6.74
C LEU A 71 17.65 29.80 -6.37
N PHE A 72 17.90 31.10 -6.25
CA PHE A 72 19.23 31.62 -5.86
C PHE A 72 19.62 31.25 -4.43
N ALA A 73 18.66 31.18 -3.50
CA ALA A 73 18.89 30.67 -2.15
C ALA A 73 19.34 29.20 -2.14
N LEU A 74 18.76 28.34 -2.97
CA LEU A 74 19.16 26.93 -3.12
C LEU A 74 20.58 26.79 -3.69
N LEU A 75 20.97 27.69 -4.58
CA LEU A 75 22.31 27.77 -5.16
C LEU A 75 23.34 28.41 -4.22
N GLY A 76 22.92 28.85 -3.03
CA GLY A 76 23.77 29.53 -2.06
C GLY A 76 24.26 30.90 -2.53
N VAL A 77 23.54 31.55 -3.43
CA VAL A 77 23.94 32.81 -4.07
C VAL A 77 23.32 34.01 -3.32
N PRO A 78 24.13 34.98 -2.84
CA PRO A 78 23.60 36.21 -2.27
C PRO A 78 22.93 37.06 -3.37
N THR A 79 21.76 37.62 -3.07
CA THR A 79 20.96 38.41 -4.01
C THR A 79 20.63 39.78 -3.42
N LEU A 80 20.76 40.84 -4.21
CA LEU A 80 20.26 42.17 -3.86
C LEU A 80 18.82 42.31 -4.35
N ASP A 81 17.85 42.40 -3.44
CA ASP A 81 16.42 42.36 -3.79
C ASP A 81 15.71 43.69 -3.52
N TYR A 82 15.03 44.21 -4.53
CA TYR A 82 14.22 45.44 -4.49
C TYR A 82 12.74 45.10 -4.67
N ASN A 83 11.96 45.26 -3.61
CA ASN A 83 10.50 45.10 -3.62
C ASN A 83 9.81 46.38 -4.11
N VAL A 84 9.50 46.45 -5.41
CA VAL A 84 8.92 47.65 -6.03
C VAL A 84 7.49 47.97 -5.57
N ASP A 85 6.83 47.08 -4.84
CA ASP A 85 5.52 47.30 -4.22
C ASP A 85 5.58 47.89 -2.80
N VAL A 86 6.74 47.81 -2.14
CA VAL A 86 6.93 48.29 -0.76
C VAL A 86 7.82 49.53 -0.70
N MET A 87 8.61 49.78 -1.75
CA MET A 87 9.50 50.94 -1.82
C MET A 87 8.76 52.28 -2.00
N PRO A 88 9.20 53.38 -1.36
CA PRO A 88 8.54 54.70 -1.44
C PRO A 88 8.36 55.25 -2.87
N ASN A 89 9.30 54.94 -3.76
CA ASN A 89 9.35 55.35 -5.17
C ASN A 89 9.17 54.17 -6.14
N GLY A 90 8.59 53.06 -5.65
CA GLY A 90 8.49 51.80 -6.40
C GLY A 90 7.68 51.86 -7.71
N GLY A 91 6.65 52.72 -7.77
CA GLY A 91 5.86 52.94 -8.99
C GLY A 91 6.68 53.53 -10.15
N GLU A 92 7.56 54.50 -9.86
CA GLU A 92 8.44 55.11 -10.86
C GLU A 92 9.53 54.14 -11.32
N VAL A 93 10.07 53.34 -10.39
CA VAL A 93 11.04 52.27 -10.68
C VAL A 93 10.41 51.21 -11.58
N TRP A 94 9.17 50.83 -11.30
CA TRP A 94 8.40 49.88 -12.10
C TRP A 94 8.17 50.37 -13.53
N ASP A 95 7.82 51.64 -13.69
CA ASP A 95 7.63 52.25 -15.01
C ASP A 95 8.94 52.39 -15.79
N ALA A 96 10.05 52.69 -15.10
CA ALA A 96 11.38 52.71 -15.70
C ALA A 96 11.81 51.32 -16.19
N LEU A 97 11.66 50.27 -15.38
CA LEU A 97 11.98 48.89 -15.74
C LEU A 97 11.20 48.40 -16.98
N LYS A 98 9.90 48.69 -17.05
CA LYS A 98 9.06 48.38 -18.22
C LYS A 98 9.53 49.09 -19.49
N LYS A 99 10.03 50.33 -19.38
CA LYS A 99 10.56 51.10 -20.51
C LYS A 99 11.93 50.59 -20.95
N MET A 100 12.79 50.19 -20.00
CA MET A 100 14.14 49.71 -20.28
C MET A 100 14.16 48.36 -20.98
N HIS A 101 13.24 47.45 -20.65
CA HIS A 101 13.27 46.06 -21.12
C HIS A 101 11.99 45.62 -21.85
N ALA A 102 11.40 46.50 -22.66
CA ALA A 102 10.28 46.12 -23.52
C ALA A 102 10.72 44.98 -24.47
N PRO A 103 9.95 43.88 -24.61
CA PRO A 103 8.52 43.75 -24.33
C PRO A 103 8.14 43.20 -22.94
N GLN A 104 9.07 43.00 -22.00
CA GLN A 104 8.76 42.47 -20.67
C GLN A 104 7.89 43.46 -19.86
N LYS A 105 6.78 42.98 -19.30
CA LYS A 105 5.80 43.80 -18.54
C LYS A 105 5.54 43.31 -17.12
N THR A 106 6.16 42.20 -16.70
CA THR A 106 5.88 41.48 -15.45
C THR A 106 7.14 41.27 -14.62
N VAL A 107 6.99 41.24 -13.29
CA VAL A 107 8.06 40.90 -12.34
C VAL A 107 8.29 39.38 -12.34
N PRO A 108 9.46 38.88 -11.91
CA PRO A 108 10.66 39.63 -11.51
C PRO A 108 11.47 40.16 -12.71
N TYR A 109 12.27 41.21 -12.50
CA TYR A 109 13.37 41.57 -13.39
C TYR A 109 14.68 41.13 -12.75
N VAL A 110 15.33 40.15 -13.36
CA VAL A 110 16.52 39.50 -12.78
C VAL A 110 17.75 39.91 -13.57
N TYR A 111 18.76 40.39 -12.86
CA TYR A 111 20.07 40.68 -13.40
C TYR A 111 21.09 39.70 -12.82
N VAL A 112 21.94 39.14 -13.67
CA VAL A 112 23.04 38.25 -13.30
C VAL A 112 24.29 38.73 -14.02
N ASN A 113 25.36 38.96 -13.27
CA ASN A 113 26.62 39.48 -13.81
C ASN A 113 26.43 40.72 -14.69
N LYS A 114 25.72 41.73 -14.18
CA LYS A 114 25.43 43.01 -14.87
C LYS A 114 24.50 42.91 -16.09
N SER A 115 24.12 41.71 -16.51
CA SER A 115 23.25 41.47 -17.66
C SER A 115 21.83 41.15 -17.19
N MET A 116 20.83 41.74 -17.85
CA MET A 116 19.42 41.43 -17.63
C MET A 116 19.09 40.07 -18.24
N VAL A 117 18.74 39.09 -17.41
CA VAL A 117 18.48 37.71 -17.86
C VAL A 117 17.01 37.43 -18.19
N GLY A 118 16.09 38.24 -17.66
CA GLY A 118 14.66 38.12 -17.94
C GLY A 118 13.80 37.95 -16.69
N GLY A 119 12.69 37.22 -16.84
CA GLY A 119 11.76 36.89 -15.77
C GLY A 119 12.04 35.57 -15.06
N CYS A 120 11.05 35.07 -14.32
CA CYS A 120 11.16 33.80 -13.61
C CYS A 120 11.39 32.61 -14.55
N ASP A 121 10.62 32.51 -15.63
CA ASP A 121 10.74 31.43 -16.61
C ASP A 121 12.10 31.45 -17.32
N ASP A 122 12.60 32.63 -17.66
CA ASP A 122 13.92 32.79 -18.29
C ASP A 122 15.05 32.39 -17.34
N THR A 123 14.94 32.77 -16.07
CA THR A 123 15.93 32.42 -15.04
C THR A 123 15.96 30.91 -14.78
N LYS A 124 14.81 30.25 -14.71
CA LYS A 124 14.74 28.80 -14.58
C LYS A 124 15.24 28.06 -15.81
N ARG A 125 14.92 28.57 -17.01
CA ARG A 125 15.43 28.01 -18.27
C ARG A 125 16.96 28.07 -18.29
N LEU A 126 17.55 29.22 -17.92
CA LEU A 126 19.00 29.37 -17.81
C LEU A 126 19.61 28.42 -16.78
N GLN A 127 18.92 28.13 -15.67
CA GLN A 127 19.39 27.11 -14.72
C GLN A 127 19.30 25.69 -15.30
N ALA A 128 18.17 25.34 -15.92
CA ALA A 128 17.97 24.03 -16.54
C ALA A 128 19.00 23.75 -17.65
N ASP A 129 19.37 24.80 -18.39
CA ASP A 129 20.37 24.75 -19.46
C ASP A 129 21.82 24.86 -18.92
N GLY A 130 22.01 24.99 -17.60
CA GLY A 130 23.32 25.16 -16.94
C GLY A 130 24.05 26.46 -17.32
N GLN A 131 23.40 27.39 -18.01
CA GLN A 131 23.96 28.68 -18.41
C GLN A 131 24.01 29.65 -17.23
N LEU A 132 23.05 29.56 -16.30
CA LEU A 132 23.01 30.40 -15.11
C LEU A 132 24.23 30.17 -14.21
N ASP A 133 24.64 28.91 -14.01
CA ASP A 133 25.84 28.55 -13.26
C ASP A 133 27.12 29.12 -13.88
N LYS A 134 27.21 29.16 -15.22
CA LYS A 134 28.31 29.79 -15.95
C LYS A 134 28.33 31.31 -15.76
N MET A 135 27.17 31.96 -15.81
CA MET A 135 27.04 33.41 -15.60
C MET A 135 27.41 33.80 -14.16
N LEU A 136 27.00 33.00 -13.18
CA LEU A 136 27.33 33.19 -11.76
C LEU A 136 28.83 32.98 -11.49
N SER A 137 29.41 31.94 -12.09
CA SER A 137 30.85 31.67 -12.00
C SER A 137 31.68 32.80 -12.64
N ALA A 138 31.22 33.33 -13.77
CA ALA A 138 31.84 34.49 -14.43
C ALA A 138 31.73 35.78 -13.61
N ALA A 139 30.73 35.89 -12.73
CA ALA A 139 30.58 36.99 -11.76
C ALA A 139 31.44 36.79 -10.49
N GLY A 140 32.26 35.72 -10.42
CA GLY A 140 33.07 35.39 -9.25
C GLY A 140 32.29 34.75 -8.10
N VAL A 141 31.03 34.33 -8.33
CA VAL A 141 30.21 33.65 -7.33
C VAL A 141 30.40 32.15 -7.48
N LYS A 142 30.93 31.50 -6.43
CA LYS A 142 30.92 30.04 -6.36
C LYS A 142 29.50 29.58 -6.05
N VAL A 143 28.88 28.90 -7.01
CA VAL A 143 27.66 28.12 -6.76
C VAL A 143 28.05 26.98 -5.83
N VAL A 144 27.81 27.18 -4.54
CA VAL A 144 27.78 26.07 -3.60
C VAL A 144 26.39 25.51 -3.76
N ALA A 145 26.23 24.51 -4.62
CA ALA A 145 25.07 23.64 -4.49
C ALA A 145 25.12 23.16 -3.04
N LYS A 146 24.29 23.77 -2.18
CA LYS A 146 24.19 23.33 -0.80
C LYS A 146 23.60 21.94 -0.98
N ALA A 147 24.46 20.91 -0.93
CA ALA A 147 24.02 19.56 -0.64
C ALA A 147 23.06 19.77 0.52
N ALA A 148 21.78 19.48 0.28
CA ALA A 148 20.70 19.82 1.18
C ALA A 148 20.90 19.04 2.48
N THR A 149 21.79 19.59 3.30
CA THR A 149 22.29 19.13 4.59
C THR A 149 21.32 19.52 5.68
N ASP A 150 20.42 20.46 5.37
CA ASP A 150 19.29 20.74 6.22
C ASP A 150 18.19 19.70 5.95
N ALA A 151 18.29 18.58 6.67
CA ALA A 151 17.27 17.54 6.71
C ALA A 151 15.88 18.14 6.97
N SER A 152 15.80 19.22 7.74
CA SER A 152 14.60 20.00 8.04
C SER A 152 13.97 20.62 6.79
N ALA A 153 14.77 21.13 5.85
CA ALA A 153 14.28 21.71 4.60
C ALA A 153 13.88 20.63 3.56
N ARG A 154 14.53 19.46 3.55
CA ARG A 154 14.06 18.29 2.77
C ARG A 154 12.74 17.76 3.33
N LEU A 155 12.62 17.66 4.65
CA LEU A 155 11.38 17.28 5.35
C LEU A 155 10.26 18.31 5.18
N ALA A 156 10.55 19.61 5.21
CA ALA A 156 9.55 20.64 4.97
C ALA A 156 8.99 20.61 3.54
N ARG A 157 9.86 20.39 2.54
CA ARG A 157 9.46 20.22 1.13
C ARG A 157 8.69 18.94 0.85
N SER A 158 8.89 17.91 1.67
CA SER A 158 8.23 16.62 1.51
C SER A 158 6.74 16.61 1.88
N GLY A 159 6.24 17.69 2.50
CA GLY A 159 4.93 17.67 3.12
C GLY A 159 4.82 16.68 4.29
N VAL A 160 5.94 16.11 4.78
CA VAL A 160 5.98 15.32 6.02
C VAL A 160 5.51 16.15 7.22
N LEU A 161 5.65 17.48 7.17
CA LEU A 161 5.09 18.40 8.16
C LEU A 161 3.56 18.57 8.07
N GLU A 162 2.90 18.21 6.97
CA GLU A 162 1.51 18.62 6.70
C GLU A 162 0.49 17.48 6.60
N SER A 163 0.90 16.20 6.60
CA SER A 163 -0.09 15.14 6.72
C SER A 163 -0.53 15.03 8.18
N GLY A 164 -1.65 15.68 8.47
CA GLY A 164 -2.27 15.74 9.80
C GLY A 164 -2.36 14.39 10.51
N SER A 165 -2.52 14.47 11.84
CA SER A 165 -2.77 13.39 12.80
C SER A 165 -2.89 11.98 12.18
N ALA A 166 -2.08 11.04 12.68
CA ALA A 166 -2.14 9.63 12.31
C ALA A 166 -3.57 9.04 12.32
N ALA A 167 -4.50 9.61 13.11
CA ALA A 167 -5.91 9.27 13.10
C ALA A 167 -6.65 9.76 11.83
N GLY A 168 -6.41 10.98 11.37
CA GLY A 168 -7.01 11.54 10.16
C GLY A 168 -6.56 10.82 8.88
N GLY A 169 -5.27 10.50 8.77
CA GLY A 169 -4.73 9.70 7.66
C GLY A 169 -5.18 8.24 7.66
N ALA A 170 -5.60 7.69 8.80
CA ALA A 170 -6.18 6.35 8.89
C ALA A 170 -7.64 6.32 8.42
N LEU A 171 -8.38 7.43 8.60
CA LEU A 171 -9.78 7.57 8.20
C LEU A 171 -9.97 7.82 6.71
N PHE A 172 -9.04 8.50 6.03
CA PHE A 172 -9.17 8.86 4.61
C PHE A 172 -7.98 8.37 3.79
N ASN A 173 -8.09 7.18 3.19
CA ASN A 173 -7.04 6.60 2.36
C ASN A 173 -7.53 6.36 0.93
N PHE A 174 -7.10 7.17 -0.04
CA PHE A 174 -7.48 7.01 -1.44
C PHE A 174 -6.28 6.55 -2.28
N PRO A 175 -6.45 5.66 -3.27
CA PRO A 175 -5.35 5.21 -4.12
C PRO A 175 -4.67 6.39 -4.85
N ASP A 176 -3.35 6.50 -4.76
CA ASP A 176 -2.59 7.58 -5.42
C ASP A 176 -2.70 7.54 -6.95
N VAL A 177 -2.96 6.36 -7.50
CA VAL A 177 -3.11 6.09 -8.93
C VAL A 177 -4.41 5.33 -9.18
N VAL A 178 -5.17 5.77 -10.19
CA VAL A 178 -6.43 5.14 -10.59
C VAL A 178 -6.37 4.75 -12.07
N ASP A 179 -6.88 3.57 -12.43
CA ASP A 179 -7.08 3.19 -13.83
C ASP A 179 -8.22 4.03 -14.44
N ASN A 180 -7.87 4.85 -15.42
CA ASN A 180 -8.79 5.75 -16.11
C ASN A 180 -9.92 4.99 -16.82
N ARG A 181 -9.68 3.77 -17.30
CA ARG A 181 -10.73 2.92 -17.89
C ARG A 181 -11.80 2.60 -16.86
N THR A 182 -11.39 2.29 -15.63
CA THR A 182 -12.29 2.05 -14.50
C THR A 182 -13.05 3.32 -14.13
N ALA A 183 -12.40 4.48 -14.12
CA ALA A 183 -13.05 5.77 -13.86
C ALA A 183 -14.13 6.10 -14.91
N ARG A 184 -13.84 5.88 -16.20
CA ARG A 184 -14.82 6.07 -17.29
C ARG A 184 -16.01 5.13 -17.17
N LEU A 185 -15.77 3.85 -16.90
CA LEU A 185 -16.85 2.87 -16.69
C LEU A 185 -17.72 3.24 -15.49
N ASN A 186 -17.11 3.73 -14.40
CA ASN A 186 -17.86 4.27 -13.26
C ASN A 186 -18.73 5.46 -13.63
N GLY A 187 -18.24 6.35 -14.50
CA GLY A 187 -19.04 7.43 -15.09
C GLY A 187 -20.21 6.91 -15.92
N CYS A 188 -20.00 5.89 -16.76
CA CYS A 188 -21.07 5.25 -17.53
C CYS A 188 -22.14 4.64 -16.60
N TRP A 189 -21.74 3.85 -15.60
CA TRP A 189 -22.68 3.28 -14.64
C TRP A 189 -23.43 4.36 -13.84
N GLY A 190 -22.71 5.39 -13.40
CA GLY A 190 -23.31 6.52 -12.69
C GLY A 190 -24.34 7.25 -13.54
N PHE A 191 -24.05 7.48 -14.81
CA PHE A 191 -25.00 8.06 -15.76
C PHE A 191 -26.24 7.18 -15.92
N THR A 192 -26.06 5.85 -16.11
CA THR A 192 -27.19 4.91 -16.24
C THR A 192 -28.05 4.89 -14.98
N ILE A 193 -27.44 4.83 -13.79
CA ILE A 193 -28.18 4.86 -12.51
C ILE A 193 -28.96 6.15 -12.37
N CYS A 194 -28.34 7.30 -12.61
CA CYS A 194 -29.01 8.60 -12.55
C CYS A 194 -30.13 8.72 -13.58
N LEU A 195 -29.94 8.21 -14.80
CA LEU A 195 -30.97 8.21 -15.85
C LEU A 195 -32.18 7.37 -15.43
N LEU A 196 -31.96 6.16 -14.92
CA LEU A 196 -33.04 5.31 -14.43
C LEU A 196 -33.75 5.93 -13.22
N CYS A 197 -33.01 6.53 -12.28
CA CYS A 197 -33.59 7.25 -11.16
C CYS A 197 -34.40 8.46 -11.63
N ALA A 198 -33.94 9.17 -12.66
CA ALA A 198 -34.67 10.30 -13.24
C ALA A 198 -35.97 9.86 -13.93
N ILE A 199 -35.96 8.72 -14.64
CA ILE A 199 -37.17 8.14 -15.26
C ILE A 199 -38.18 7.72 -14.20
N PHE A 200 -37.72 7.08 -13.12
CA PHE A 200 -38.56 6.53 -12.06
C PHE A 200 -38.62 7.39 -10.80
N TYR A 201 -38.33 8.69 -10.88
CA TYR A 201 -38.10 9.57 -9.72
C TYR A 201 -39.30 9.70 -8.76
N LYS A 202 -40.51 9.37 -9.21
CA LYS A 202 -41.72 9.32 -8.38
C LYS A 202 -41.87 8.03 -7.56
N ARG A 203 -41.11 6.98 -7.88
CA ARG A 203 -41.15 5.70 -7.18
C ARG A 203 -40.22 5.76 -5.98
N LEU A 204 -40.69 5.31 -4.82
CA LEU A 204 -39.88 5.20 -3.60
C LEU A 204 -38.58 4.40 -3.81
N GLY A 205 -38.61 3.40 -4.69
CA GLY A 205 -37.41 2.64 -5.07
C GLY A 205 -36.29 3.51 -5.64
N ALA A 206 -36.60 4.50 -6.48
CA ALA A 206 -35.59 5.41 -7.05
C ALA A 206 -34.94 6.27 -5.97
N HIS A 207 -35.69 6.66 -4.93
CA HIS A 207 -35.15 7.41 -3.78
C HIS A 207 -34.11 6.58 -3.03
N TRP A 208 -34.42 5.32 -2.75
CA TRP A 208 -33.49 4.41 -2.07
C TRP A 208 -32.29 4.02 -2.95
N VAL A 209 -32.46 3.89 -4.27
CA VAL A 209 -31.32 3.72 -5.19
C VAL A 209 -30.38 4.92 -5.09
N MET A 210 -30.91 6.14 -4.98
CA MET A 210 -30.09 7.33 -4.79
C MET A 210 -29.35 7.35 -3.45
N GLY A 211 -29.99 6.87 -2.38
CA GLY A 211 -29.33 6.65 -1.08
C GLY A 211 -28.23 5.60 -1.15
N GLY A 212 -28.45 4.49 -1.88
CA GLY A 212 -27.41 3.51 -2.16
C GLY A 212 -26.25 4.09 -2.98
N PHE A 213 -26.54 4.96 -3.94
CA PHE A 213 -25.53 5.60 -4.76
C PHE A 213 -24.73 6.66 -3.97
N MET A 214 -25.36 7.35 -3.01
CA MET A 214 -24.66 8.17 -2.00
C MET A 214 -23.67 7.31 -1.19
N VAL A 215 -24.08 6.14 -0.71
CA VAL A 215 -23.18 5.20 -0.02
C VAL A 215 -22.04 4.73 -0.93
N ASP A 216 -22.29 4.46 -2.21
CA ASP A 216 -21.26 4.10 -3.19
C ASP A 216 -20.20 5.22 -3.32
N PHE A 217 -20.61 6.49 -3.42
CA PHE A 217 -19.69 7.63 -3.41
C PHE A 217 -18.93 7.80 -2.08
N CYS A 218 -19.59 7.60 -0.94
CA CYS A 218 -18.90 7.57 0.36
C CYS A 218 -17.76 6.54 0.34
N LEU A 219 -18.06 5.30 -0.08
CA LEU A 219 -17.05 4.23 -0.15
C LEU A 219 -15.91 4.58 -1.12
N ARG A 220 -16.20 5.24 -2.25
CA ARG A 220 -15.16 5.69 -3.18
C ARG A 220 -14.21 6.71 -2.56
N ILE A 221 -14.70 7.63 -1.72
CA ILE A 221 -13.84 8.60 -1.02
C ILE A 221 -12.84 7.90 -0.10
N PHE A 222 -13.27 6.79 0.52
CA PHE A 222 -12.49 6.05 1.53
C PHE A 222 -11.56 4.98 0.98
N GLY A 223 -11.75 4.51 -0.26
CA GLY A 223 -10.92 3.42 -0.81
C GLY A 223 -10.94 3.28 -2.33
N GLY A 224 -11.34 4.33 -3.05
CA GLY A 224 -11.42 4.34 -4.49
C GLY A 224 -12.44 3.36 -5.08
N SER A 225 -12.29 3.04 -6.37
CA SER A 225 -13.23 2.17 -7.09
C SER A 225 -13.32 0.75 -6.51
N ASN A 226 -12.24 0.25 -5.91
CA ASN A 226 -12.23 -1.09 -5.33
C ASN A 226 -13.13 -1.17 -4.08
N ALA A 227 -13.39 -0.06 -3.37
CA ALA A 227 -14.16 -0.07 -2.13
C ALA A 227 -15.68 -0.10 -2.32
N CYS A 228 -16.16 0.05 -3.56
CA CYS A 228 -17.57 0.20 -3.87
C CYS A 228 -18.03 -0.82 -4.92
N LEU A 229 -19.34 -1.12 -4.95
CA LEU A 229 -19.89 -2.19 -5.79
C LEU A 229 -19.81 -1.80 -7.27
N VAL A 230 -20.19 -0.57 -7.60
CA VAL A 230 -20.15 -0.07 -8.99
C VAL A 230 -18.71 -0.02 -9.50
N GLY A 231 -17.78 0.42 -8.66
CA GLY A 231 -16.36 0.43 -9.00
C GLY A 231 -15.77 -0.97 -9.18
N SER A 232 -16.16 -1.93 -8.35
CA SER A 232 -15.71 -3.33 -8.47
C SER A 232 -16.28 -4.01 -9.73
N LEU A 233 -17.50 -3.66 -10.16
CA LEU A 233 -18.02 -4.08 -11.46
C LEU A 233 -17.18 -3.55 -12.61
N SER A 234 -16.78 -2.28 -12.57
CA SER A 234 -15.86 -1.70 -13.56
C SER A 234 -14.51 -2.41 -13.58
N VAL A 235 -14.00 -2.88 -12.44
CA VAL A 235 -12.75 -3.64 -12.36
C VAL A 235 -12.88 -5.02 -13.02
N ILE A 236 -14.03 -5.67 -12.96
CA ILE A 236 -14.28 -6.91 -13.73
C ILE A 236 -14.25 -6.61 -15.23
N VAL A 237 -14.93 -5.55 -15.66
CA VAL A 237 -14.93 -5.17 -17.09
C VAL A 237 -13.52 -4.86 -17.56
N THR A 238 -12.71 -4.11 -16.78
CA THR A 238 -11.30 -3.87 -17.14
C THR A 238 -10.45 -5.12 -17.10
N ALA A 239 -10.72 -6.09 -16.22
CA ALA A 239 -10.04 -7.38 -16.26
C ALA A 239 -10.33 -8.16 -17.56
N ILE A 240 -11.55 -8.08 -18.10
CA ILE A 240 -11.89 -8.63 -19.43
C ILE A 240 -11.13 -7.86 -20.53
N MET A 241 -11.04 -6.54 -20.43
CA MET A 241 -10.27 -5.72 -21.37
C MET A 241 -8.77 -6.05 -21.33
N ASP A 242 -8.21 -6.34 -20.15
CA ASP A 242 -6.82 -6.76 -19.97
C ASP A 242 -6.56 -8.10 -20.69
N LEU A 243 -7.52 -9.03 -20.67
CA LEU A 243 -7.46 -10.27 -21.44
C LEU A 243 -7.48 -10.04 -22.95
N ALA A 244 -8.19 -8.99 -23.39
CA ALA A 244 -8.21 -8.55 -24.79
C ALA A 244 -6.97 -7.72 -25.20
N GLY A 245 -5.97 -7.56 -24.30
CA GLY A 245 -4.73 -6.83 -24.60
C GLY A 245 -4.80 -5.32 -24.45
N SER A 246 -5.89 -4.78 -23.87
CA SER A 246 -5.98 -3.35 -23.55
C SER A 246 -5.02 -2.99 -22.41
N LYS A 247 -4.11 -2.04 -22.65
CA LYS A 247 -3.22 -1.50 -21.61
C LYS A 247 -3.96 -0.46 -20.75
N PRO A 248 -3.80 -0.47 -19.41
CA PRO A 248 -4.34 0.57 -18.55
C PRO A 248 -3.72 1.93 -18.84
N SER A 249 -4.53 2.97 -18.69
CA SER A 249 -4.05 4.35 -18.60
C SER A 249 -4.30 4.83 -17.19
N PHE A 250 -3.26 5.35 -16.54
CA PHE A 250 -3.32 5.76 -15.15
C PHE A 250 -3.51 7.27 -15.02
N VAL A 251 -4.32 7.68 -14.04
CA VAL A 251 -4.61 9.09 -13.71
C VAL A 251 -4.45 9.34 -12.22
N ALA A 252 -4.26 10.61 -11.85
CA ALA A 252 -4.01 11.03 -10.48
C ALA A 252 -5.20 10.73 -9.56
N GLY A 253 -4.91 10.04 -8.46
CA GLY A 253 -5.88 9.68 -7.44
C GLY A 253 -6.53 10.86 -6.72
N PRO A 254 -5.75 11.83 -6.18
CA PRO A 254 -6.31 12.94 -5.39
C PRO A 254 -7.40 13.74 -6.12
N THR A 255 -7.24 13.99 -7.42
CA THR A 255 -8.24 14.71 -8.23
C THR A 255 -9.52 13.90 -8.39
N LYS A 256 -9.40 12.57 -8.49
CA LYS A 256 -10.53 11.63 -8.56
C LYS A 256 -11.22 11.47 -7.21
N GLN A 257 -10.48 11.53 -6.10
CA GLN A 257 -11.07 11.57 -4.75
C GLN A 257 -11.93 12.82 -4.58
N PHE A 258 -11.42 13.98 -5.00
CA PHE A 258 -12.18 15.23 -4.99
C PHE A 258 -13.43 15.12 -5.88
N ALA A 259 -13.31 14.56 -7.08
CA ALA A 259 -14.47 14.32 -7.94
C ALA A 259 -15.53 13.41 -7.29
N ALA A 260 -15.10 12.35 -6.57
CA ALA A 260 -15.99 11.49 -5.80
C ALA A 260 -16.68 12.25 -4.65
N MET A 261 -15.98 13.18 -4.00
CA MET A 261 -16.56 14.08 -2.98
C MET A 261 -17.63 15.01 -3.58
N CYS A 262 -17.39 15.61 -4.75
CA CYS A 262 -18.41 16.37 -5.46
C CYS A 262 -19.63 15.49 -5.81
N GLY A 263 -19.39 14.26 -6.26
CA GLY A 263 -20.44 13.28 -6.54
C GLY A 263 -21.26 12.92 -5.29
N LEU A 264 -20.59 12.73 -4.14
CA LEU A 264 -21.24 12.51 -2.86
C LEU A 264 -22.16 13.68 -2.50
N SER A 265 -21.68 14.92 -2.61
CA SER A 265 -22.48 16.10 -2.28
C SER A 265 -23.77 16.16 -3.11
N LEU A 266 -23.69 15.94 -4.42
CA LEU A 266 -24.87 15.91 -5.29
C LEU A 266 -25.79 14.73 -4.95
N ALA A 267 -25.22 13.56 -4.64
CA ALA A 267 -25.98 12.37 -4.30
C ALA A 267 -26.71 12.49 -2.96
N ALA A 268 -26.05 13.06 -1.96
CA ALA A 268 -26.61 13.31 -0.64
C ALA A 268 -27.73 14.35 -0.72
N LEU A 269 -27.55 15.43 -1.49
CA LEU A 269 -28.61 16.43 -1.72
C LEU A 269 -29.82 15.80 -2.44
N ALA A 270 -29.58 15.01 -3.50
CA ALA A 270 -30.66 14.31 -4.19
C ALA A 270 -31.44 13.39 -3.24
N PHE A 271 -30.74 12.57 -2.45
CA PHE A 271 -31.36 11.66 -1.49
C PHE A 271 -32.11 12.41 -0.38
N PHE A 272 -31.51 13.47 0.18
CA PHE A 272 -32.14 14.30 1.20
C PHE A 272 -33.46 14.91 0.69
N PHE A 273 -33.46 15.54 -0.49
CA PHE A 273 -34.69 16.11 -1.05
C PHE A 273 -35.73 15.05 -1.40
N PHE A 274 -35.31 13.84 -1.78
CA PHE A 274 -36.25 12.72 -1.94
C PHE A 274 -36.86 12.27 -0.60
N LEU A 275 -36.09 12.18 0.49
CA LEU A 275 -36.63 11.85 1.81
C LEU A 275 -37.60 12.91 2.33
N VAL A 276 -37.26 14.19 2.16
CA VAL A 276 -38.10 15.31 2.62
C VAL A 276 -39.34 15.49 1.72
N SER A 277 -39.32 15.00 0.47
CA SER A 277 -40.47 15.08 -0.44
C SER A 277 -41.73 14.37 0.08
N VAL A 278 -41.60 13.49 1.07
CA VAL A 278 -42.72 12.88 1.81
C VAL A 278 -43.55 13.95 2.54
N TYR A 279 -42.92 15.04 2.98
CA TYR A 279 -43.58 16.16 3.67
C TYR A 279 -43.99 17.28 2.71
N GLU A 280 -43.22 17.51 1.63
CA GLU A 280 -43.53 18.52 0.62
C GLU A 280 -43.27 18.00 -0.80
N GLU A 281 -44.35 17.66 -1.52
CA GLU A 281 -44.29 16.96 -2.81
C GLU A 281 -43.46 17.70 -3.88
N LYS A 282 -43.44 19.04 -3.87
CA LYS A 282 -42.68 19.85 -4.84
C LYS A 282 -41.17 19.61 -4.76
N LEU A 283 -40.64 19.21 -3.60
CA LEU A 283 -39.21 18.97 -3.39
C LEU A 283 -38.69 17.74 -4.15
N VAL A 284 -39.59 16.85 -4.60
CA VAL A 284 -39.20 15.71 -5.46
C VAL A 284 -38.55 16.18 -6.76
N ASN A 285 -38.95 17.35 -7.29
CA ASN A 285 -38.36 17.94 -8.50
C ASN A 285 -36.97 18.52 -8.23
N VAL A 286 -36.70 18.97 -7.00
CA VAL A 286 -35.36 19.41 -6.58
C VAL A 286 -34.42 18.21 -6.48
N GLY A 287 -34.89 17.10 -5.88
CA GLY A 287 -34.15 15.83 -5.87
C GLY A 287 -33.84 15.32 -7.29
N LEU A 288 -34.81 15.41 -8.20
CA LEU A 288 -34.62 15.12 -9.62
C LEU A 288 -33.56 16.03 -10.28
N ALA A 289 -33.58 17.34 -10.02
CA ALA A 289 -32.61 18.26 -10.58
C ALA A 289 -31.16 17.91 -10.17
N PHE A 290 -30.93 17.60 -8.90
CA PHE A 290 -29.62 17.12 -8.43
C PHE A 290 -29.23 15.77 -9.04
N THR A 291 -30.19 14.86 -9.20
CA THR A 291 -29.98 13.57 -9.88
C THR A 291 -29.54 13.76 -11.33
N CYS A 292 -30.20 14.67 -12.07
CA CYS A 292 -29.83 15.01 -13.45
C CYS A 292 -28.47 15.70 -13.55
N ALA A 293 -28.16 16.62 -12.62
CA ALA A 293 -26.85 17.27 -12.57
C ALA A 293 -25.70 16.27 -12.32
N LEU A 294 -25.89 15.36 -11.37
CA LEU A 294 -24.96 14.26 -11.12
C LEU A 294 -24.83 13.34 -12.35
N GLY A 295 -25.96 13.00 -12.97
CA GLY A 295 -26.00 12.22 -14.20
C GLY A 295 -25.18 12.86 -15.30
N ALA A 296 -25.35 14.16 -15.57
CA ALA A 296 -24.59 14.89 -16.57
C ALA A 296 -23.07 14.85 -16.30
N CYS A 297 -22.65 15.07 -15.05
CA CYS A 297 -21.24 14.98 -14.66
C CYS A 297 -20.65 13.59 -14.90
N CYS A 298 -21.35 12.54 -14.47
CA CYS A 298 -20.96 11.14 -14.70
C CYS A 298 -20.92 10.79 -16.19
N GLY A 299 -21.90 11.29 -16.95
CA GLY A 299 -22.01 11.08 -18.40
C GLY A 299 -20.85 11.69 -19.18
N MET A 300 -20.40 12.89 -18.79
CA MET A 300 -19.23 13.52 -19.40
C MET A 300 -17.94 12.73 -19.16
N GLU A 301 -17.77 12.17 -17.95
CA GLU A 301 -16.62 11.34 -17.63
C GLU A 301 -16.64 10.01 -18.41
N GLY A 302 -17.81 9.36 -18.49
CA GLY A 302 -17.96 8.11 -19.24
C GLY A 302 -17.79 8.28 -20.74
N ALA A 303 -18.53 9.22 -21.35
CA ALA A 303 -18.60 9.40 -22.80
C ALA A 303 -17.39 10.12 -23.38
N PHE A 304 -16.98 11.25 -22.77
CA PHE A 304 -15.97 12.14 -23.34
C PHE A 304 -14.62 12.11 -22.61
N ASN A 305 -14.47 11.26 -21.58
CA ASN A 305 -13.27 11.24 -20.73
C ASN A 305 -13.00 12.61 -20.07
N PHE A 306 -14.06 13.42 -19.85
CA PHE A 306 -13.97 14.72 -19.21
C PHE A 306 -14.58 14.65 -17.82
N CYS A 307 -13.75 14.78 -16.78
CA CYS A 307 -14.20 14.77 -15.40
C CYS A 307 -14.27 16.21 -14.87
N LEU A 308 -15.49 16.71 -14.65
CA LEU A 308 -15.72 18.07 -14.15
C LEU A 308 -15.03 18.32 -12.80
N GLY A 309 -15.05 17.34 -11.90
CA GLY A 309 -14.38 17.44 -10.60
C GLY A 309 -12.85 17.61 -10.73
N CYS A 310 -12.21 16.85 -11.62
CA CYS A 310 -10.78 17.01 -11.89
C CYS A 310 -10.44 18.41 -12.45
N TRP A 311 -11.28 18.94 -13.33
CA TRP A 311 -11.10 20.28 -13.90
C TRP A 311 -11.25 21.37 -12.83
N VAL A 312 -12.24 21.26 -11.94
CA VAL A 312 -12.38 22.17 -10.79
C VAL A 312 -11.16 22.08 -9.87
N PHE A 313 -10.65 20.88 -9.62
CA PHE A 313 -9.46 20.70 -8.79
C PHE A 313 -8.22 21.39 -9.39
N GLU A 314 -8.05 21.32 -10.71
CA GLU A 314 -6.98 22.05 -11.41
C GLU A 314 -7.12 23.57 -11.25
N LEU A 315 -8.34 24.11 -11.25
CA LEU A 315 -8.59 25.51 -10.94
C LEU A 315 -8.20 25.85 -9.51
N LEU A 316 -8.54 25.00 -8.53
CA LEU A 316 -8.16 25.21 -7.13
C LEU A 316 -6.64 25.30 -6.96
N ILE A 317 -5.87 24.52 -7.72
CA ILE A 317 -4.41 24.62 -7.75
C ILE A 317 -3.96 25.95 -8.38
N LYS A 318 -4.54 26.32 -9.53
CA LYS A 318 -4.24 27.60 -10.21
C LYS A 318 -4.53 28.83 -9.34
N PHE A 319 -5.54 28.74 -8.49
CA PHE A 319 -5.89 29.79 -7.52
C PHE A 319 -5.11 29.70 -6.20
N GLY A 320 -4.21 28.72 -6.04
CA GLY A 320 -3.39 28.54 -4.84
C GLY A 320 -4.14 27.98 -3.62
N LEU A 321 -5.37 27.47 -3.79
CA LEU A 321 -6.16 26.85 -2.71
C LEU A 321 -5.70 25.41 -2.41
N VAL A 322 -5.03 24.77 -3.36
CA VAL A 322 -4.44 23.43 -3.22
C VAL A 322 -2.98 23.50 -3.69
N LYS A 323 -2.06 22.90 -2.93
CA LYS A 323 -0.63 22.85 -3.31
C LYS A 323 -0.43 21.94 -4.52
N ASP A 324 0.48 22.32 -5.40
CA ASP A 324 0.89 21.55 -6.58
C ASP A 324 1.63 20.25 -6.23
N THR A 325 2.25 20.20 -5.05
CA THR A 325 2.93 19.02 -4.49
C THR A 325 2.03 17.78 -4.38
N VAL A 326 0.71 17.94 -4.40
CA VAL A 326 -0.27 16.83 -4.40
C VAL A 326 -0.04 15.85 -5.56
N TYR A 327 0.49 16.30 -6.70
CA TYR A 327 0.78 15.41 -7.84
C TYR A 327 2.10 14.66 -7.75
N GLN A 328 3.03 15.04 -6.87
CA GLN A 328 4.36 14.40 -6.81
C GLN A 328 4.25 12.91 -6.49
N THR A 329 3.39 12.55 -5.52
CA THR A 329 3.14 11.15 -5.15
C THR A 329 2.59 10.35 -6.33
N TYR A 330 1.70 10.95 -7.13
CA TYR A 330 1.14 10.31 -8.33
C TYR A 330 2.21 10.04 -9.41
N ILE A 331 3.14 10.97 -9.65
CA ILE A 331 4.14 10.84 -10.72
C ILE A 331 5.01 9.58 -10.49
N GLU A 332 5.47 9.38 -9.26
CA GLU A 332 6.30 8.22 -8.91
C GLU A 332 5.51 6.92 -8.88
N THR A 333 4.33 6.94 -8.26
CA THR A 333 3.47 5.75 -8.15
C THR A 333 2.93 5.28 -9.49
N ARG A 334 2.77 6.17 -10.48
CA ARG A 334 2.36 5.81 -11.84
C ARG A 334 3.38 4.88 -12.49
N VAL A 335 4.67 5.20 -12.39
CA VAL A 335 5.74 4.38 -12.99
C VAL A 335 5.74 2.98 -12.37
N GLU A 336 5.57 2.90 -11.06
CA GLU A 336 5.45 1.64 -10.32
C GLU A 336 4.21 0.83 -10.76
N ALA A 337 3.05 1.48 -10.92
CA ALA A 337 1.83 0.82 -11.36
C ALA A 337 1.94 0.27 -12.80
N GLU A 338 2.58 1.03 -13.70
CA GLU A 338 2.86 0.60 -15.08
C GLU A 338 3.84 -0.58 -15.12
N TYR A 339 4.93 -0.51 -14.34
CA TYR A 339 5.89 -1.60 -14.21
C TYR A 339 5.22 -2.88 -13.67
N THR A 340 4.44 -2.75 -12.59
CA THR A 340 3.73 -3.87 -11.96
C THR A 340 2.77 -4.55 -12.93
N TRP A 341 2.03 -3.76 -13.73
CA TRP A 341 1.14 -4.32 -14.75
C TRP A 341 1.92 -5.01 -15.86
N GLY A 342 3.04 -4.44 -16.30
CA GLY A 342 3.91 -5.03 -17.33
C GLY A 342 4.44 -6.41 -16.93
N GLU A 343 5.00 -6.51 -15.73
CA GLU A 343 5.55 -7.77 -15.21
C GLU A 343 4.47 -8.84 -14.99
N GLN A 344 3.31 -8.48 -14.44
CA GLN A 344 2.21 -9.44 -14.23
C GLN A 344 1.62 -9.99 -15.53
N ASN A 345 1.68 -9.24 -16.63
CA ASN A 345 1.13 -9.66 -17.92
C ASN A 345 2.16 -10.34 -18.83
N LYS A 346 3.42 -10.42 -18.39
CA LYS A 346 4.50 -11.09 -19.11
C LYS A 346 4.22 -12.60 -19.22
N ARG A 347 4.50 -13.14 -20.41
CA ARG A 347 4.51 -14.57 -20.71
C ARG A 347 5.95 -14.95 -21.06
N LEU A 348 6.45 -16.00 -20.41
CA LEU A 348 7.79 -16.53 -20.60
C LEU A 348 7.62 -17.99 -21.02
N ASN A 349 7.74 -18.29 -22.32
CA ASN A 349 7.63 -19.66 -22.84
C ASN A 349 8.88 -20.49 -22.48
N GLU A 350 9.15 -20.64 -21.18
CA GLU A 350 10.29 -21.37 -20.66
C GLU A 350 9.89 -22.84 -20.43
N PRO A 351 10.70 -23.82 -20.88
CA PRO A 351 10.42 -25.23 -20.63
C PRO A 351 10.42 -25.51 -19.13
N THR A 352 9.64 -26.51 -18.69
CA THR A 352 9.63 -26.90 -17.26
C THR A 352 11.06 -27.19 -16.82
N PRO A 353 11.58 -26.45 -15.82
CA PRO A 353 12.98 -26.51 -15.51
C PRO A 353 13.34 -27.89 -14.95
N PRO A 354 14.35 -28.57 -15.52
CA PRO A 354 14.76 -29.89 -15.06
C PRO A 354 15.29 -29.79 -13.62
N SER A 355 15.07 -30.85 -12.84
CA SER A 355 15.73 -30.96 -11.53
C SER A 355 17.22 -31.16 -11.78
N ARG A 356 18.05 -30.20 -11.36
CA ARG A 356 19.51 -30.32 -11.43
C ARG A 356 20.01 -30.90 -10.11
N VAL A 357 21.03 -31.74 -10.20
CA VAL A 357 21.71 -32.35 -9.06
C VAL A 357 23.19 -32.06 -9.21
N LYS A 358 23.77 -31.30 -8.28
CA LYS A 358 25.22 -31.14 -8.18
C LYS A 358 25.70 -32.17 -7.15
N HIS A 359 26.46 -33.14 -7.63
CA HIS A 359 27.09 -34.17 -6.81
C HIS A 359 28.40 -33.63 -6.25
N PHE A 360 28.67 -33.94 -4.99
CA PHE A 360 29.92 -33.60 -4.33
C PHE A 360 30.54 -34.93 -3.90
N SER A 361 31.68 -35.27 -4.51
CA SER A 361 32.34 -36.59 -4.39
C SER A 361 33.21 -36.74 -3.15
N ASP A 362 33.26 -35.73 -2.28
CA ASP A 362 34.23 -35.69 -1.18
C ASP A 362 33.79 -36.61 -0.02
N ALA A 363 34.78 -37.29 0.59
CA ALA A 363 34.63 -38.42 1.50
C ALA A 363 33.92 -38.14 2.85
N HIS A 364 33.26 -36.99 3.01
CA HIS A 364 32.60 -36.62 4.25
C HIS A 364 31.16 -37.16 4.28
N PRO A 365 30.79 -38.04 5.23
CA PRO A 365 29.50 -38.74 5.25
C PRO A 365 28.26 -37.85 5.46
N LEU A 366 28.46 -36.54 5.66
CA LEU A 366 27.39 -35.54 5.84
C LEU A 366 27.11 -34.69 4.59
N VAL A 367 27.88 -34.86 3.51
CA VAL A 367 27.68 -34.08 2.28
C VAL A 367 26.50 -34.66 1.50
N VAL A 368 25.46 -33.85 1.34
CA VAL A 368 24.24 -34.23 0.62
C VAL A 368 24.28 -33.62 -0.77
N ASP A 369 23.75 -34.32 -1.78
CA ASP A 369 23.58 -33.73 -3.11
C ASP A 369 22.77 -32.42 -3.07
N TYR A 370 23.27 -31.39 -3.76
CA TYR A 370 22.51 -30.17 -3.95
C TYR A 370 21.50 -30.36 -5.08
N LYS A 371 20.23 -30.52 -4.69
CA LYS A 371 19.09 -30.70 -5.61
C LYS A 371 18.27 -29.42 -5.70
N TYR A 372 18.27 -28.79 -6.88
CA TYR A 372 17.53 -27.56 -7.15
C TYR A 372 16.80 -27.59 -8.50
N LYS A 373 15.94 -26.60 -8.70
CA LYS A 373 15.26 -26.33 -9.98
C LYS A 373 15.48 -24.85 -10.26
N SER A 374 16.02 -24.51 -11.42
CA SER A 374 15.93 -23.13 -11.92
C SER A 374 14.45 -22.77 -11.94
N LYS A 375 14.09 -21.59 -11.47
CA LYS A 375 12.70 -21.16 -11.47
C LYS A 375 12.71 -19.67 -11.58
N THR A 376 12.04 -19.18 -12.61
CA THR A 376 11.51 -17.83 -12.60
C THR A 376 10.51 -17.75 -11.44
N GLU A 377 10.87 -16.96 -10.43
CA GLU A 377 9.97 -16.64 -9.32
C GLU A 377 9.05 -15.45 -9.63
N ASP A 378 9.12 -14.98 -10.87
CA ASP A 378 8.26 -13.93 -11.42
C ASP A 378 6.88 -14.50 -11.63
N HIS A 379 5.85 -13.73 -11.27
CA HIS A 379 4.46 -14.20 -11.33
C HIS A 379 3.96 -13.98 -12.74
N THR A 380 4.40 -14.84 -13.64
CA THR A 380 4.00 -14.79 -15.03
C THR A 380 2.57 -15.32 -15.18
N LYS A 381 1.92 -15.00 -16.30
CA LYS A 381 0.62 -15.61 -16.63
C LYS A 381 0.69 -17.14 -16.75
N GLU A 382 1.86 -17.72 -16.96
CA GLU A 382 2.06 -19.15 -17.15
C GLU A 382 2.13 -19.94 -15.84
N ASP A 383 2.41 -19.27 -14.72
CA ASP A 383 2.38 -19.89 -13.39
C ASP A 383 0.98 -20.24 -12.90
N PHE A 384 -0.05 -19.75 -13.60
CA PHE A 384 -1.43 -20.04 -13.28
C PHE A 384 -1.74 -21.52 -13.47
N HIS A 385 -2.04 -22.22 -12.37
CA HIS A 385 -2.46 -23.61 -12.43
C HIS A 385 -3.49 -23.94 -11.33
N PRO A 386 -4.78 -24.14 -11.69
CA PRO A 386 -5.87 -24.31 -10.73
C PRO A 386 -5.63 -25.41 -9.69
N ILE A 387 -5.29 -26.62 -10.13
CA ILE A 387 -5.09 -27.77 -9.22
C ILE A 387 -3.79 -27.66 -8.42
N LYS A 388 -2.69 -27.24 -9.05
CA LYS A 388 -1.36 -27.18 -8.43
C LYS A 388 -1.23 -26.08 -7.38
N HIS A 389 -2.04 -25.01 -7.51
CA HIS A 389 -1.97 -23.80 -6.70
C HIS A 389 -3.29 -23.43 -5.99
N VAL A 390 -4.33 -24.28 -6.01
CA VAL A 390 -5.44 -24.16 -5.05
C VAL A 390 -4.90 -24.36 -3.63
N LYS A 391 -5.19 -23.46 -2.70
CA LYS A 391 -4.66 -23.50 -1.32
C LYS A 391 -5.78 -23.81 -0.34
N ILE A 392 -5.44 -24.44 0.78
CA ILE A 392 -6.43 -24.67 1.86
C ILE A 392 -7.01 -23.37 2.40
N THR A 393 -6.23 -22.27 2.38
CA THR A 393 -6.68 -20.93 2.77
C THR A 393 -7.76 -20.36 1.85
N HIS A 394 -7.94 -20.88 0.63
CA HIS A 394 -9.05 -20.46 -0.23
C HIS A 394 -10.41 -20.85 0.36
N PHE A 395 -10.48 -21.83 1.27
CA PHE A 395 -11.72 -22.20 1.96
C PHE A 395 -12.28 -21.09 2.86
N VAL A 396 -11.46 -20.09 3.24
CA VAL A 396 -11.93 -18.90 3.96
C VAL A 396 -12.99 -18.14 3.16
N MET A 397 -12.87 -18.10 1.83
CA MET A 397 -13.88 -17.49 0.95
C MET A 397 -15.24 -18.17 1.09
N HIS A 398 -15.26 -19.50 1.08
CA HIS A 398 -16.50 -20.27 1.19
C HIS A 398 -17.16 -20.07 2.55
N LEU A 399 -16.35 -19.99 3.61
CA LEU A 399 -16.82 -19.64 4.95
C LEU A 399 -17.53 -18.27 4.96
N GLY A 400 -17.02 -17.29 4.20
CA GLY A 400 -17.67 -15.99 4.03
C GLY A 400 -19.01 -16.06 3.28
N VAL A 401 -19.08 -16.76 2.15
CA VAL A 401 -20.30 -16.84 1.34
C VAL A 401 -21.40 -17.66 2.03
N VAL A 402 -21.06 -18.81 2.63
CA VAL A 402 -22.04 -19.58 3.43
C VAL A 402 -22.44 -18.83 4.69
N GLY A 403 -21.50 -18.10 5.31
CA GLY A 403 -21.80 -17.20 6.43
C GLY A 403 -22.84 -16.15 6.06
N LEU A 404 -22.72 -15.52 4.88
CA LEU A 404 -23.71 -14.58 4.38
C LEU A 404 -25.10 -15.23 4.25
N ALA A 405 -25.18 -16.43 3.68
CA ALA A 405 -26.46 -17.17 3.62
C ALA A 405 -27.02 -17.41 5.04
N CYS A 406 -26.17 -17.77 6.00
CA CYS A 406 -26.58 -17.98 7.40
C CYS A 406 -27.08 -16.68 8.05
N ALA A 407 -26.45 -15.53 7.75
CA ALA A 407 -26.88 -14.22 8.24
C ALA A 407 -28.25 -13.82 7.68
N TRP A 408 -28.47 -14.00 6.38
CA TRP A 408 -29.79 -13.76 5.77
C TRP A 408 -30.86 -14.76 6.23
N LYS A 409 -30.49 -16.01 6.56
CA LYS A 409 -31.40 -16.96 7.19
C LYS A 409 -31.73 -16.54 8.63
N ALA A 410 -30.75 -16.09 9.41
CA ALA A 410 -30.97 -15.59 10.77
C ALA A 410 -31.87 -14.36 10.79
N SER A 411 -31.88 -13.57 9.70
CA SER A 411 -32.83 -12.47 9.53
C SER A 411 -34.21 -12.90 9.05
N ASP A 412 -34.47 -14.15 8.70
CA ASP A 412 -35.79 -14.55 8.19
C ASP A 412 -36.91 -14.25 9.21
N PRO A 413 -38.01 -13.57 8.81
CA PRO A 413 -39.13 -13.25 9.70
C PRO A 413 -39.84 -14.48 10.28
N ILE A 414 -39.73 -15.66 9.64
CA ILE A 414 -40.25 -16.92 10.20
C ILE A 414 -39.58 -17.24 11.55
N ILE A 415 -38.31 -16.83 11.72
CA ILE A 415 -37.51 -17.03 12.93
C ILE A 415 -37.51 -15.75 13.80
N GLY A 416 -38.42 -14.80 13.53
CA GLY A 416 -38.55 -13.54 14.26
C GLY A 416 -37.50 -12.48 13.88
N GLY A 417 -36.76 -12.68 12.79
CA GLY A 417 -35.69 -11.78 12.35
C GLY A 417 -36.17 -10.46 11.72
N LEU A 418 -35.35 -9.91 10.82
CA LEU A 418 -35.65 -8.70 10.06
C LEU A 418 -36.52 -9.08 8.86
N SER A 419 -37.72 -8.53 8.65
CA SER A 419 -38.68 -8.91 7.59
C SER A 419 -38.12 -9.04 6.14
N THR A 420 -37.31 -10.06 5.89
CA THR A 420 -36.47 -10.28 4.72
C THR A 420 -36.99 -11.48 3.95
N PRO A 421 -36.89 -11.49 2.61
CA PRO A 421 -37.42 -12.59 1.82
C PRO A 421 -36.55 -13.86 1.94
N ALA A 422 -37.16 -14.99 2.29
CA ALA A 422 -36.48 -16.30 2.37
C ALA A 422 -35.74 -16.70 1.08
N ALA A 423 -36.24 -16.25 -0.07
CA ALA A 423 -35.63 -16.51 -1.38
C ALA A 423 -34.16 -16.03 -1.47
N VAL A 424 -33.79 -14.99 -0.72
CA VAL A 424 -32.44 -14.42 -0.75
C VAL A 424 -31.42 -15.39 -0.14
N TRP A 425 -31.67 -15.85 1.09
CA TRP A 425 -30.73 -16.76 1.75
C TRP A 425 -30.67 -18.12 1.03
N TYR A 426 -31.79 -18.57 0.45
CA TYR A 426 -31.83 -19.81 -0.33
C TYR A 426 -30.97 -19.71 -1.60
N ALA A 427 -31.09 -18.62 -2.35
CA ALA A 427 -30.28 -18.40 -3.55
C ALA A 427 -28.78 -18.31 -3.24
N ILE A 428 -28.41 -17.58 -2.17
CA ILE A 428 -27.01 -17.49 -1.72
C ILE A 428 -26.51 -18.86 -1.23
N GLY A 429 -27.34 -19.61 -0.52
CA GLY A 429 -27.03 -20.95 -0.02
C GLY A 429 -26.72 -21.95 -1.14
N ILE A 430 -27.58 -22.01 -2.18
CA ILE A 430 -27.34 -22.85 -3.37
C ILE A 430 -26.06 -22.45 -4.08
N PHE A 431 -25.88 -21.15 -4.34
CA PHE A 431 -24.66 -20.64 -4.96
C PHE A 431 -23.42 -21.05 -4.16
N SER A 432 -23.46 -20.88 -2.84
CA SER A 432 -22.38 -21.25 -1.93
C SER A 432 -22.06 -22.75 -1.97
N ALA A 433 -23.09 -23.62 -2.02
CA ALA A 433 -22.93 -25.06 -2.09
C ALA A 433 -22.26 -25.51 -3.40
N ILE A 434 -22.72 -24.98 -4.55
CA ILE A 434 -22.12 -25.26 -5.86
C ILE A 434 -20.67 -24.79 -5.87
N TRP A 435 -20.43 -23.56 -5.40
CA TRP A 435 -19.11 -22.96 -5.36
C TRP A 435 -18.15 -23.77 -4.46
N TYR A 436 -18.59 -24.16 -3.25
CA TYR A 436 -17.85 -25.04 -2.35
C TYR A 436 -17.51 -26.39 -2.97
N PHE A 437 -18.47 -27.02 -3.62
CA PHE A 437 -18.25 -28.32 -4.27
C PHE A 437 -17.13 -28.25 -5.32
N VAL A 438 -17.09 -27.20 -6.14
CA VAL A 438 -16.02 -27.00 -7.14
C VAL A 438 -14.64 -26.95 -6.48
N TRP A 439 -14.47 -26.21 -5.37
CA TRP A 439 -13.18 -26.11 -4.67
C TRP A 439 -12.79 -27.40 -3.95
N VAL A 440 -13.76 -28.12 -3.40
CA VAL A 440 -13.53 -29.47 -2.83
C VAL A 440 -12.98 -30.39 -3.91
N VAL A 441 -13.60 -30.45 -5.09
CA VAL A 441 -13.11 -31.26 -6.21
C VAL A 441 -11.69 -30.85 -6.61
N LEU A 442 -11.41 -29.55 -6.77
CA LEU A 442 -10.06 -29.06 -7.09
C LEU A 442 -9.03 -29.47 -6.03
N TYR A 443 -9.38 -29.40 -4.74
CA TYR A 443 -8.47 -29.75 -3.66
C TYR A 443 -8.29 -31.27 -3.53
N LEU A 444 -9.32 -32.07 -3.77
CA LEU A 444 -9.23 -33.53 -3.86
C LEU A 444 -8.31 -33.95 -5.01
N LEU A 445 -8.46 -33.32 -6.19
CA LEU A 445 -7.54 -33.54 -7.31
C LEU A 445 -6.09 -33.17 -6.92
N LYS A 446 -5.89 -32.10 -6.15
CA LYS A 446 -4.57 -31.74 -5.65
C LYS A 446 -4.00 -32.78 -4.67
N ILE A 447 -4.82 -33.38 -3.82
CA ILE A 447 -4.39 -34.46 -2.92
C ILE A 447 -3.89 -35.66 -3.74
N VAL A 448 -4.59 -36.03 -4.81
CA VAL A 448 -4.23 -37.17 -5.67
C VAL A 448 -3.01 -36.86 -6.55
N ILE A 449 -2.99 -35.71 -7.22
CA ILE A 449 -1.97 -35.37 -8.23
C ILE A 449 -0.70 -34.78 -7.58
N PHE A 450 -0.83 -34.03 -6.48
CA PHE A 450 0.28 -33.33 -5.81
C PHE A 450 0.34 -33.59 -4.28
N PRO A 451 0.35 -34.85 -3.80
CA PRO A 451 0.29 -35.17 -2.37
C PRO A 451 1.41 -34.53 -1.54
N ARG A 452 2.63 -34.46 -2.09
CA ARG A 452 3.79 -33.81 -1.44
C ARG A 452 3.58 -32.32 -1.18
N LYS A 453 2.74 -31.64 -1.97
CA LYS A 453 2.40 -30.23 -1.72
C LYS A 453 1.39 -30.08 -0.60
N VAL A 454 0.40 -30.98 -0.53
CA VAL A 454 -0.59 -30.98 0.55
C VAL A 454 0.09 -31.28 1.89
N ALA A 455 1.02 -32.24 1.94
CA ALA A 455 1.80 -32.51 3.15
C ALA A 455 2.57 -31.27 3.64
N LYS A 456 3.12 -30.47 2.72
CA LYS A 456 3.77 -29.18 3.06
C LYS A 456 2.79 -28.13 3.58
N GLU A 457 1.56 -28.12 3.08
CA GLU A 457 0.51 -27.21 3.57
C GLU A 457 0.05 -27.60 4.98
N ILE A 458 -0.10 -28.89 5.26
CA ILE A 458 -0.45 -29.38 6.61
C ILE A 458 0.64 -28.99 7.62
N ALA A 459 1.91 -29.15 7.24
CA ALA A 459 3.05 -28.78 8.08
C ALA A 459 3.28 -27.26 8.20
N HIS A 460 2.56 -26.44 7.44
CA HIS A 460 2.78 -24.99 7.41
C HIS A 460 2.23 -24.33 8.69
N ASN A 461 3.07 -23.59 9.42
CA ASN A 461 2.70 -23.01 10.72
C ASN A 461 1.53 -22.01 10.67
N VAL A 462 1.31 -21.35 9.53
CA VAL A 462 0.20 -20.39 9.31
C VAL A 462 -1.03 -21.11 8.74
N SER A 463 -0.95 -21.57 7.49
CA SER A 463 -2.04 -22.21 6.76
C SER A 463 -2.48 -23.58 7.29
N GLY A 464 -1.68 -24.25 8.12
CA GLY A 464 -2.02 -25.56 8.66
C GLY A 464 -3.32 -25.55 9.47
N ALA A 465 -3.52 -24.53 10.32
CA ALA A 465 -4.74 -24.39 11.10
C ALA A 465 -6.02 -24.23 10.25
N CYS A 466 -5.88 -23.85 8.97
CA CYS A 466 -7.01 -23.70 8.05
C CYS A 466 -7.56 -25.03 7.52
N PHE A 467 -6.95 -26.18 7.83
CA PHE A 467 -7.49 -27.50 7.44
C PHE A 467 -8.79 -27.86 8.18
N SER A 468 -9.17 -27.14 9.23
CA SER A 468 -10.50 -27.25 9.84
C SER A 468 -11.61 -26.60 8.99
N LEU A 469 -11.26 -25.69 8.07
CA LEU A 469 -12.23 -24.88 7.32
C LEU A 469 -13.22 -25.69 6.48
N PRO A 470 -12.79 -26.68 5.66
CA PRO A 470 -13.74 -27.45 4.85
C PRO A 470 -14.83 -28.12 5.70
N TRP A 471 -14.49 -28.52 6.92
CA TRP A 471 -15.37 -29.27 7.83
C TRP A 471 -16.38 -28.37 8.55
N VAL A 472 -15.94 -27.21 9.06
CA VAL A 472 -16.87 -26.24 9.66
C VAL A 472 -17.86 -25.68 8.62
N ILE A 473 -17.46 -25.58 7.35
CA ILE A 473 -18.39 -25.17 6.28
C ILE A 473 -19.54 -26.17 6.14
N LEU A 474 -19.32 -27.47 6.31
CA LEU A 474 -20.39 -28.48 6.34
C LEU A 474 -21.36 -28.25 7.50
N VAL A 475 -20.86 -27.83 8.66
CA VAL A 475 -21.69 -27.48 9.82
C VAL A 475 -22.57 -26.26 9.53
N LEU A 476 -22.07 -25.26 8.79
CA LEU A 476 -22.88 -24.12 8.36
C LEU A 476 -23.93 -24.52 7.32
N PHE A 477 -23.63 -25.45 6.42
CA PHE A 477 -24.65 -26.03 5.55
C PHE A 477 -25.72 -26.82 6.35
N ALA A 478 -25.33 -27.52 7.42
CA ALA A 478 -26.30 -28.16 8.31
C ALA A 478 -27.26 -27.13 8.95
N TYR A 479 -26.75 -25.95 9.37
CA TYR A 479 -27.59 -24.87 9.85
C TYR A 479 -28.57 -24.35 8.79
N LEU A 480 -28.16 -24.25 7.52
CA LEU A 480 -29.07 -23.83 6.45
C LEU A 480 -30.17 -24.87 6.19
N GLU A 481 -29.84 -26.16 6.28
CA GLU A 481 -30.71 -27.28 5.92
C GLU A 481 -31.62 -27.78 7.04
N VAL A 482 -31.42 -27.33 8.29
CA VAL A 482 -32.16 -27.85 9.47
C VAL A 482 -33.68 -27.85 9.31
N ASP A 483 -34.26 -26.83 8.65
CA ASP A 483 -35.71 -26.70 8.49
C ASP A 483 -36.26 -27.46 7.27
N ARG A 484 -35.40 -27.78 6.29
CA ARG A 484 -35.81 -28.39 5.00
C ARG A 484 -35.60 -29.91 5.01
N ASP A 485 -34.42 -30.35 5.42
CA ASP A 485 -34.06 -31.77 5.53
C ASP A 485 -33.21 -31.98 6.79
N PRO A 486 -33.86 -32.20 7.96
CA PRO A 486 -33.17 -32.41 9.22
C PRO A 486 -32.23 -33.62 9.21
N VAL A 487 -32.54 -34.66 8.42
CA VAL A 487 -31.72 -35.88 8.34
C VAL A 487 -30.43 -35.56 7.61
N PHE A 488 -30.52 -34.91 6.46
CA PHE A 488 -29.35 -34.47 5.72
C PHE A 488 -28.51 -33.47 6.52
N ALA A 489 -29.15 -32.54 7.23
CA ALA A 489 -28.47 -31.60 8.12
C ALA A 489 -27.68 -32.32 9.24
N LYS A 490 -28.27 -33.32 9.88
CA LYS A 490 -27.58 -34.15 10.89
C LYS A 490 -26.37 -34.90 10.30
N VAL A 491 -26.46 -35.39 9.06
CA VAL A 491 -25.34 -36.04 8.36
C VAL A 491 -24.19 -35.06 8.14
N LEU A 492 -24.48 -33.88 7.59
CA LEU A 492 -23.47 -32.83 7.37
C LEU A 492 -22.78 -32.42 8.68
N PHE A 493 -23.57 -32.28 9.74
CA PHE A 493 -23.08 -31.92 11.08
C PHE A 493 -22.11 -32.97 11.65
N TRP A 494 -22.50 -34.25 11.65
CA TRP A 494 -21.68 -35.32 12.24
C TRP A 494 -20.42 -35.66 11.42
N ILE A 495 -20.36 -35.27 10.14
CA ILE A 495 -19.11 -35.29 9.37
C ILE A 495 -18.23 -34.09 9.76
N GLY A 496 -18.81 -32.89 9.83
CA GLY A 496 -18.09 -31.64 10.03
C GLY A 496 -17.57 -31.43 11.46
N ALA A 497 -18.46 -31.45 12.46
CA ALA A 497 -18.17 -31.03 13.82
C ALA A 497 -17.11 -31.91 14.55
N PRO A 498 -17.18 -33.26 14.50
CA PRO A 498 -16.15 -34.12 15.08
C PRO A 498 -14.79 -33.96 14.39
N THR A 499 -14.78 -33.83 13.06
CA THR A 499 -13.52 -33.68 12.31
C THR A 499 -12.84 -32.36 12.63
N ALA A 500 -13.60 -31.26 12.72
CA ALA A 500 -13.09 -29.95 13.11
C ALA A 500 -12.48 -29.96 14.52
N LEU A 501 -13.13 -30.60 15.49
CA LEU A 501 -12.61 -30.73 16.85
C LEU A 501 -11.36 -31.60 16.89
N PHE A 502 -11.38 -32.77 16.26
CA PHE A 502 -10.25 -33.69 16.21
C PHE A 502 -8.99 -32.98 15.67
N LEU A 503 -9.13 -32.28 14.54
CA LEU A 503 -8.03 -31.53 13.95
C LEU A 503 -7.52 -30.42 14.88
N SER A 504 -8.44 -29.73 15.57
CA SER A 504 -8.08 -28.69 16.55
C SER A 504 -7.25 -29.26 17.71
N ILE A 505 -7.65 -30.42 18.25
CA ILE A 505 -6.92 -31.11 19.32
C ILE A 505 -5.53 -31.54 18.85
N VAL A 506 -5.43 -32.09 17.63
CA VAL A 506 -4.15 -32.51 17.04
C VAL A 506 -3.18 -31.32 16.89
N TRP A 507 -3.65 -30.16 16.44
CA TRP A 507 -2.78 -28.98 16.33
C TRP A 507 -2.33 -28.46 17.68
N VAL A 508 -3.25 -28.31 18.63
CA VAL A 508 -2.90 -27.87 20.00
C VAL A 508 -1.90 -28.84 20.62
N GLY A 509 -2.13 -30.15 20.49
CA GLY A 509 -1.17 -31.17 20.92
C GLY A 509 0.20 -31.01 20.24
N SER A 510 0.22 -30.72 18.93
CA SER A 510 1.47 -30.49 18.20
C SER A 510 2.24 -29.25 18.67
N TRP A 511 1.52 -28.20 19.09
CA TRP A 511 2.14 -26.96 19.58
C TRP A 511 2.74 -27.14 20.96
N ILE A 512 2.13 -27.99 21.80
CA ILE A 512 2.67 -28.36 23.11
C ILE A 512 3.89 -29.27 22.92
N ALA A 513 3.85 -30.18 21.96
CA ALA A 513 4.94 -31.13 21.71
C ALA A 513 6.15 -30.51 21.00
N LEU A 514 5.95 -29.50 20.14
CA LEU A 514 6.99 -28.90 19.31
C LEU A 514 7.16 -27.41 19.65
N LYS A 515 8.37 -26.98 20.01
CA LYS A 515 8.68 -25.57 20.22
C LYS A 515 8.29 -24.74 18.98
N LYS A 516 7.49 -23.69 19.20
CA LYS A 516 7.14 -22.70 18.18
C LYS A 516 7.76 -21.36 18.53
N GLU A 517 8.38 -20.73 17.55
CA GLU A 517 8.83 -19.35 17.64
C GLU A 517 7.62 -18.41 17.63
N ILE A 518 7.67 -17.33 18.41
CA ILE A 518 6.56 -16.37 18.54
C ILE A 518 6.23 -15.68 17.20
N GLU A 519 7.22 -15.59 16.30
CA GLU A 519 7.07 -15.05 14.96
C GLU A 519 6.03 -15.82 14.13
N HIS A 520 5.81 -17.11 14.38
CA HIS A 520 4.85 -17.94 13.63
C HIS A 520 3.41 -17.82 14.12
N VAL A 521 3.20 -17.32 15.35
CA VAL A 521 1.88 -17.18 15.95
C VAL A 521 1.12 -16.07 15.24
N ASN A 522 -0.10 -16.31 14.76
CA ASN A 522 -0.87 -15.30 14.02
C ASN A 522 -2.38 -15.50 14.22
N ALA A 523 -3.18 -14.51 13.83
CA ALA A 523 -4.63 -14.53 14.03
C ALA A 523 -5.36 -15.65 13.25
N ALA A 524 -4.77 -16.26 12.22
CA ALA A 524 -5.38 -17.42 11.55
C ALA A 524 -5.52 -18.63 12.48
N TRP A 525 -4.76 -18.68 13.58
CA TRP A 525 -4.94 -19.70 14.61
C TRP A 525 -6.31 -19.61 15.30
N MET A 526 -7.02 -18.48 15.21
CA MET A 526 -8.40 -18.32 15.71
C MET A 526 -9.41 -19.17 14.94
N MET A 527 -9.05 -19.69 13.76
CA MET A 527 -9.97 -20.53 12.99
C MET A 527 -10.37 -21.80 13.75
N MET A 528 -9.52 -22.30 14.66
CA MET A 528 -9.83 -23.47 15.49
C MET A 528 -10.93 -23.19 16.54
N PRO A 529 -10.79 -22.21 17.46
CA PRO A 529 -11.87 -21.91 18.40
C PRO A 529 -13.14 -21.46 17.68
N VAL A 530 -13.04 -20.67 16.60
CA VAL A 530 -14.21 -20.26 15.80
C VAL A 530 -14.96 -21.46 15.23
N ALA A 531 -14.26 -22.45 14.66
CA ALA A 531 -14.90 -23.65 14.12
C ALA A 531 -15.64 -24.48 15.18
N ASN A 532 -15.08 -24.56 16.38
CA ASN A 532 -15.69 -25.28 17.49
C ASN A 532 -16.88 -24.52 18.08
N PHE A 533 -16.83 -23.18 18.15
CA PHE A 533 -18.01 -22.39 18.51
C PHE A 533 -19.14 -22.54 17.49
N VAL A 534 -18.86 -22.54 16.18
CA VAL A 534 -19.88 -22.81 15.14
C VAL A 534 -20.55 -24.16 15.40
N SER A 535 -19.77 -25.19 15.70
CA SER A 535 -20.30 -26.53 16.01
C SER A 535 -21.20 -26.50 17.25
N ALA A 536 -20.76 -25.84 18.33
CA ALA A 536 -21.53 -25.69 19.55
C ALA A 536 -22.83 -24.86 19.38
N ALA A 537 -22.84 -23.90 18.44
CA ALA A 537 -24.03 -23.14 18.09
C ALA A 537 -25.06 -23.97 17.33
N VAL A 538 -24.62 -24.80 16.37
CA VAL A 538 -25.52 -25.53 15.47
C VAL A 538 -26.05 -26.83 16.08
N GLY A 539 -25.24 -27.54 16.88
CA GLY A 539 -25.60 -28.85 17.40
C GLY A 539 -26.95 -28.90 18.15
N PRO A 540 -27.22 -28.02 19.15
CA PRO A 540 -28.47 -28.05 19.91
C PRO A 540 -29.70 -27.66 19.08
N LEU A 541 -29.51 -26.99 17.94
CA LEU A 541 -30.59 -26.65 17.00
C LEU A 541 -31.03 -27.86 16.17
N LEU A 542 -30.12 -28.79 15.88
CA LEU A 542 -30.43 -30.02 15.14
C LEU A 542 -31.10 -31.07 16.02
N ASP A 543 -30.62 -31.20 17.26
CA ASP A 543 -31.16 -32.13 18.24
C ASP A 543 -30.86 -31.60 19.65
N PRO A 544 -31.87 -31.35 20.49
CA PRO A 544 -31.66 -30.94 21.87
C PRO A 544 -30.80 -31.93 22.67
N ALA A 545 -30.78 -33.22 22.29
CA ALA A 545 -29.94 -34.23 22.93
C ALA A 545 -28.42 -33.98 22.75
N TYR A 546 -28.02 -33.18 21.75
CA TYR A 546 -26.61 -32.86 21.52
C TYR A 546 -26.07 -31.81 22.48
N ARG A 547 -26.91 -31.15 23.29
CA ARG A 547 -26.52 -30.01 24.14
C ARG A 547 -25.32 -30.30 25.03
N ASP A 548 -25.32 -31.40 25.77
CA ASP A 548 -24.25 -31.73 26.71
C ASP A 548 -22.92 -31.96 25.99
N ALA A 549 -22.95 -32.63 24.83
CA ALA A 549 -21.78 -32.78 23.99
C ALA A 549 -21.30 -31.41 23.47
N MET A 550 -22.21 -30.52 23.08
CA MET A 550 -21.87 -29.20 22.54
C MET A 550 -21.26 -28.26 23.59
N GLN A 551 -21.57 -28.45 24.87
CA GLN A 551 -20.88 -27.75 25.97
C GLN A 551 -19.37 -28.10 26.02
N PHE A 552 -18.99 -29.32 25.65
CA PHE A 552 -17.57 -29.69 25.52
C PHE A 552 -16.88 -28.93 24.37
N TRP A 553 -17.53 -28.84 23.20
CA TRP A 553 -17.04 -28.03 22.07
C TRP A 553 -16.90 -26.56 22.47
N PHE A 554 -17.91 -26.02 23.16
CA PHE A 554 -17.90 -24.65 23.67
C PHE A 554 -16.73 -24.42 24.65
N ALA A 555 -16.53 -25.31 25.63
CA ALA A 555 -15.48 -25.17 26.63
C ALA A 555 -14.09 -25.17 25.98
N PHE A 556 -13.82 -26.08 25.05
CA PHE A 556 -12.57 -26.12 24.29
C PHE A 556 -12.38 -24.83 23.46
N ALA A 557 -13.42 -24.37 22.78
CA ALA A 557 -13.37 -23.14 21.99
C ALA A 557 -13.08 -21.91 22.87
N PHE A 558 -13.73 -21.81 24.03
CA PHE A 558 -13.64 -20.67 24.92
C PHE A 558 -12.24 -20.50 25.52
N ILE A 559 -11.63 -21.59 26.03
CA ILE A 559 -10.27 -21.53 26.55
C ILE A 559 -9.26 -21.16 25.47
N MET A 560 -9.39 -21.76 24.28
CA MET A 560 -8.49 -21.50 23.16
C MET A 560 -8.64 -20.07 22.64
N TRP A 561 -9.85 -19.55 22.57
CA TRP A 561 -10.10 -18.17 22.17
C TRP A 561 -9.43 -17.18 23.13
N MET A 562 -9.63 -17.32 24.44
CA MET A 562 -9.03 -16.41 25.43
C MET A 562 -7.50 -16.40 25.34
N ALA A 563 -6.89 -17.59 25.34
CA ALA A 563 -5.43 -17.71 25.27
C ALA A 563 -4.85 -17.10 23.99
N LEU A 564 -5.43 -17.46 22.84
CA LEU A 564 -4.90 -17.02 21.57
C LEU A 564 -5.22 -15.55 21.25
N PHE A 565 -6.35 -15.03 21.71
CA PHE A 565 -6.66 -13.59 21.59
C PHE A 565 -5.60 -12.76 22.28
N VAL A 566 -5.24 -13.08 23.54
CA VAL A 566 -4.21 -12.35 24.29
C VAL A 566 -2.85 -12.40 23.59
N ILE A 567 -2.40 -13.58 23.15
CA ILE A 567 -1.10 -13.75 22.50
C ILE A 567 -1.05 -13.01 21.16
N THR A 568 -2.10 -13.15 20.34
CA THR A 568 -2.15 -12.50 19.03
C THR A 568 -2.34 -10.99 19.14
N LEU A 569 -3.04 -10.50 20.17
CA LEU A 569 -3.17 -9.08 20.49
C LEU A 569 -1.84 -8.48 20.92
N TYR A 570 -1.14 -9.14 21.86
CA TYR A 570 0.21 -8.73 22.27
C TYR A 570 1.14 -8.64 21.07
N LYS A 571 1.11 -9.66 20.19
CA LYS A 571 1.91 -9.64 18.96
C LYS A 571 1.56 -8.46 18.07
N ALA A 572 0.28 -8.20 17.82
CA ALA A 572 -0.17 -7.10 16.96
C ALA A 572 0.22 -5.72 17.50
N PHE A 573 0.38 -5.56 18.82
CA PHE A 573 0.79 -4.30 19.44
C PHE A 573 2.30 -4.11 19.55
N VAL A 574 3.05 -5.19 19.82
CA VAL A 574 4.45 -5.09 20.24
C VAL A 574 5.42 -5.52 19.15
N MET A 575 5.03 -6.45 18.29
CA MET A 575 5.91 -7.04 17.29
C MET A 575 5.56 -6.56 15.89
N PRO A 576 6.56 -6.28 15.04
CA PRO A 576 6.30 -5.99 13.63
C PRO A 576 5.69 -7.22 12.93
N ASP A 577 4.66 -6.99 12.12
CA ASP A 577 4.04 -8.05 11.33
C ASP A 577 5.02 -8.56 10.27
N TYR A 578 5.30 -9.86 10.32
CA TYR A 578 6.20 -10.52 9.38
C TYR A 578 5.59 -10.70 7.99
N ASP A 579 4.28 -10.62 7.79
CA ASP A 579 3.66 -10.69 6.47
C ASP A 579 2.36 -9.89 6.48
N ASP A 580 2.29 -8.86 5.63
CA ASP A 580 1.12 -7.99 5.57
C ASP A 580 -0.13 -8.74 5.07
N ARG A 581 0.01 -9.94 4.47
CA ARG A 581 -1.12 -10.83 4.13
C ARG A 581 -1.73 -11.54 5.33
N ALA A 582 -1.02 -11.61 6.45
CA ALA A 582 -1.57 -12.14 7.69
C ALA A 582 -2.44 -11.11 8.40
N ARG A 583 -2.24 -9.80 8.15
CA ARG A 583 -3.00 -8.72 8.79
C ARG A 583 -4.52 -8.85 8.58
N PRO A 584 -5.05 -9.20 7.39
CA PRO A 584 -6.47 -9.45 7.22
C PRO A 584 -7.05 -10.59 8.08
N MET A 585 -6.21 -11.48 8.62
CA MET A 585 -6.68 -12.56 9.51
C MET A 585 -7.13 -12.02 10.88
N LEU A 586 -6.77 -10.79 11.25
CA LEU A 586 -7.21 -10.16 12.50
C LEU A 586 -8.74 -10.04 12.61
N ALA A 587 -9.46 -10.05 11.48
CA ALA A 587 -10.92 -10.06 11.47
C ALA A 587 -11.50 -11.28 12.19
N ALA A 588 -10.74 -12.38 12.28
CA ALA A 588 -11.16 -13.56 13.06
C ALA A 588 -11.39 -13.25 14.54
N TRP A 589 -10.83 -12.17 15.09
CA TRP A 589 -11.12 -11.70 16.45
C TRP A 589 -12.56 -11.22 16.63
N VAL A 590 -13.23 -10.76 15.58
CA VAL A 590 -14.67 -10.40 15.61
C VAL A 590 -15.54 -11.65 15.59
N ALA A 591 -15.13 -12.68 14.83
CA ALA A 591 -15.91 -13.91 14.70
C ALA A 591 -16.07 -14.63 16.04
N ALA A 592 -14.98 -14.85 16.77
CA ALA A 592 -14.97 -15.64 18.01
C ALA A 592 -16.01 -15.17 19.07
N PRO A 593 -16.06 -13.88 19.48
CA PRO A 593 -17.08 -13.41 20.40
C PRO A 593 -18.49 -13.41 19.80
N ALA A 594 -18.65 -13.10 18.50
CA ALA A 594 -19.97 -13.09 17.86
C ALA A 594 -20.59 -14.50 17.81
N ILE A 595 -19.88 -15.48 17.25
CA ILE A 595 -20.39 -16.85 17.17
C ILE A 595 -20.36 -17.55 18.54
N GLY A 596 -19.42 -17.19 19.41
CA GLY A 596 -19.37 -17.67 20.78
C GLY A 596 -20.60 -17.23 21.59
N ALA A 597 -21.11 -16.02 21.39
CA ALA A 597 -22.35 -15.56 22.02
C ALA A 597 -23.55 -16.43 21.59
N ILE A 598 -23.67 -16.72 20.29
CA ILE A 598 -24.71 -17.59 19.74
C ILE A 598 -24.57 -19.03 20.28
N ALA A 599 -23.34 -19.54 20.34
CA ALA A 599 -23.05 -20.87 20.88
C ALA A 599 -23.41 -20.97 22.37
N TYR A 600 -23.10 -19.93 23.14
CA TYR A 600 -23.43 -19.85 24.55
C TYR A 600 -24.96 -19.91 24.76
N LEU A 601 -25.74 -19.11 24.03
CA LEU A 601 -27.21 -19.15 24.12
C LEU A 601 -27.75 -20.55 23.82
N SER A 602 -27.24 -21.18 22.77
CA SER A 602 -27.68 -22.50 22.31
C SER A 602 -27.38 -23.61 23.33
N CYS A 603 -26.24 -23.50 24.04
CA CYS A 603 -25.80 -24.48 25.02
C CYS A 603 -26.36 -24.27 26.43
N TYR A 604 -26.55 -23.02 26.87
CA TYR A 604 -26.79 -22.67 28.28
C TYR A 604 -28.10 -21.92 28.53
N SER A 605 -28.63 -21.18 27.55
CA SER A 605 -29.84 -20.36 27.74
C SER A 605 -30.93 -20.60 26.68
N PRO A 606 -31.27 -21.86 26.36
CA PRO A 606 -32.23 -22.19 25.30
C PRO A 606 -33.66 -21.72 25.63
N ALA A 607 -34.04 -21.77 26.91
CA ALA A 607 -35.36 -21.35 27.36
C ALA A 607 -35.55 -19.84 27.24
N ALA A 608 -34.48 -19.06 27.39
CA ALA A 608 -34.55 -17.61 27.28
C ALA A 608 -34.86 -17.15 25.86
N VAL A 609 -34.39 -17.87 24.83
CA VAL A 609 -34.75 -17.64 23.43
C VAL A 609 -36.25 -17.83 23.21
N VAL A 610 -36.81 -18.91 23.76
CA VAL A 610 -38.25 -19.20 23.67
C VAL A 610 -39.08 -18.16 24.43
N LEU A 611 -38.70 -17.82 25.66
CA LEU A 611 -39.39 -16.83 26.48
C LEU A 611 -39.38 -15.42 25.84
N ALA A 612 -38.26 -15.02 25.24
CA ALA A 612 -38.17 -13.76 24.50
C ALA A 612 -39.08 -13.76 23.26
N SER A 613 -39.15 -14.87 22.52
CA SER A 613 -40.05 -15.01 21.35
C SER A 613 -41.54 -14.91 21.70
N LEU A 614 -41.89 -15.13 22.97
CA LEU A 614 -43.26 -15.00 23.49
C LEU A 614 -43.55 -13.60 24.07
N GLY A 615 -42.67 -12.62 23.87
CA GLY A 615 -42.88 -11.23 24.31
C GLY A 615 -42.49 -10.96 25.77
N GLY A 616 -41.70 -11.85 26.39
CA GLY A 616 -41.12 -11.59 27.72
C GLY A 616 -40.17 -10.39 27.70
N SER A 617 -40.37 -9.43 28.60
CA SER A 617 -39.45 -8.29 28.77
C SER A 617 -38.32 -8.65 29.75
N GLY A 618 -37.08 -8.29 29.41
CA GLY A 618 -35.94 -8.36 30.34
C GLY A 618 -34.85 -9.40 30.06
N PHE A 619 -34.48 -9.64 28.79
CA PHE A 619 -33.29 -10.45 28.49
C PHE A 619 -32.00 -9.67 28.86
N ASP A 620 -31.37 -10.03 29.98
CA ASP A 620 -30.13 -9.43 30.50
C ASP A 620 -29.07 -10.50 30.85
N ASP A 621 -28.85 -11.49 29.98
CA ASP A 621 -27.77 -12.45 30.16
C ASP A 621 -26.40 -11.77 30.00
N PHE A 622 -25.65 -11.70 31.10
CA PHE A 622 -24.38 -10.99 31.17
C PHE A 622 -23.37 -11.47 30.12
N ILE A 623 -23.25 -12.78 29.89
CA ILE A 623 -22.23 -13.33 29.00
C ILE A 623 -22.58 -13.02 27.55
N PHE A 624 -23.83 -13.30 27.14
CA PHE A 624 -24.26 -13.02 25.77
C PHE A 624 -24.16 -11.53 25.42
N VAL A 625 -24.68 -10.66 26.28
CA VAL A 625 -24.72 -9.21 26.02
C VAL A 625 -23.30 -8.64 25.88
N ASN A 626 -22.38 -9.02 26.77
CA ASN A 626 -21.00 -8.54 26.68
C ASN A 626 -20.25 -9.10 25.47
N MET A 627 -20.43 -10.38 25.11
CA MET A 627 -19.80 -10.94 23.92
C MET A 627 -20.31 -10.28 22.63
N TYR A 628 -21.61 -9.98 22.56
CA TYR A 628 -22.19 -9.20 21.46
C TYR A 628 -21.54 -7.82 21.33
N TRP A 629 -21.55 -7.01 22.40
CA TRP A 629 -20.96 -5.67 22.35
C TRP A 629 -19.44 -5.68 22.13
N PHE A 630 -18.75 -6.67 22.66
CA PHE A 630 -17.33 -6.89 22.40
C PHE A 630 -17.07 -7.16 20.91
N SER A 631 -17.92 -7.92 20.23
CA SER A 631 -17.82 -8.13 18.78
C SER A 631 -18.00 -6.85 17.97
N ILE A 632 -18.99 -6.01 18.34
CA ILE A 632 -19.24 -4.71 17.69
C ILE A 632 -18.05 -3.76 17.91
N ALA A 633 -17.54 -3.67 19.13
CA ALA A 633 -16.39 -2.82 19.47
C ALA A 633 -15.14 -3.23 18.69
N LEU A 634 -14.83 -4.54 18.64
CA LEU A 634 -13.71 -5.04 17.84
C LEU A 634 -13.89 -4.77 16.36
N ALA A 635 -15.11 -4.92 15.81
CA ALA A 635 -15.37 -4.64 14.40
C ALA A 635 -15.10 -3.16 14.06
N LEU A 636 -15.52 -2.23 14.93
CA LEU A 636 -15.26 -0.80 14.74
C LEU A 636 -13.75 -0.49 14.77
N VAL A 637 -13.04 -0.99 15.80
CA VAL A 637 -11.58 -0.79 15.93
C VAL A 637 -10.83 -1.37 14.74
N LEU A 638 -11.13 -2.62 14.38
CA LEU A 638 -10.44 -3.30 13.29
C LEU A 638 -10.79 -2.70 11.93
N SER A 639 -12.01 -2.18 11.73
CA SER A 639 -12.37 -1.57 10.44
C SER A 639 -11.33 -0.53 10.00
N ILE A 640 -10.85 0.31 10.93
CA ILE A 640 -9.79 1.31 10.71
C ILE A 640 -8.47 0.65 10.28
N CYS A 641 -8.08 -0.47 10.91
CA CYS A 641 -6.89 -1.24 10.56
C CYS A 641 -6.98 -1.93 9.19
N PHE A 642 -8.20 -2.26 8.72
CA PHE A 642 -8.44 -2.97 7.47
C PHE A 642 -8.49 -2.03 6.27
N TYR A 643 -9.15 -0.87 6.38
CA TYR A 643 -9.39 0.02 5.24
C TYR A 643 -8.10 0.49 4.55
N ARG A 644 -7.09 0.92 5.32
CA ARG A 644 -5.85 1.50 4.77
C ARG A 644 -5.03 0.51 3.92
N PRO A 645 -4.60 -0.66 4.42
CA PRO A 645 -3.83 -1.61 3.63
C PRO A 645 -4.65 -2.36 2.57
N TYR A 646 -5.98 -2.47 2.71
CA TYR A 646 -6.83 -3.14 1.72
C TYR A 646 -6.80 -2.43 0.37
N PHE A 647 -7.03 -1.11 0.37
CA PHE A 647 -7.20 -0.34 -0.86
C PHE A 647 -5.91 0.26 -1.42
N ALA A 648 -4.84 0.32 -0.62
CA ALA A 648 -3.52 0.81 -1.07
C ALA A 648 -2.71 -0.20 -1.89
N ARG A 649 -3.09 -1.50 -1.90
CA ARG A 649 -2.33 -2.53 -2.61
C ARG A 649 -2.68 -2.58 -4.10
N LEU A 650 -1.64 -2.65 -4.93
CA LEU A 650 -1.76 -2.85 -6.37
C LEU A 650 -2.24 -4.27 -6.75
N ARG A 651 -2.13 -5.25 -5.85
CA ARG A 651 -2.49 -6.67 -6.10
C ARG A 651 -3.51 -7.19 -5.09
N TRP A 652 -4.56 -7.83 -5.62
CA TRP A 652 -5.55 -8.57 -4.83
C TRP A 652 -4.94 -9.81 -4.17
N ASP A 653 -5.32 -10.06 -2.91
CA ASP A 653 -4.90 -11.24 -2.16
C ASP A 653 -6.10 -11.96 -1.53
N MET A 654 -6.12 -13.28 -1.59
CA MET A 654 -7.24 -14.08 -1.08
C MET A 654 -7.39 -13.99 0.46
N SER A 655 -6.37 -13.56 1.19
CA SER A 655 -6.42 -13.38 2.65
C SER A 655 -7.52 -12.42 3.12
N TYR A 656 -7.91 -11.44 2.31
CA TYR A 656 -8.98 -10.49 2.65
C TYR A 656 -10.35 -11.13 2.87
N TRP A 657 -10.56 -12.34 2.35
CA TRP A 657 -11.76 -13.12 2.66
C TRP A 657 -11.93 -13.42 4.15
N ALA A 658 -10.88 -13.27 4.96
CA ALA A 658 -11.00 -13.39 6.41
C ALA A 658 -11.99 -12.39 7.03
N ALA A 659 -12.37 -11.31 6.36
CA ALA A 659 -13.44 -10.41 6.83
C ALA A 659 -14.86 -10.93 6.56
N GLY A 660 -15.03 -11.90 5.65
CA GLY A 660 -16.34 -12.39 5.22
C GLY A 660 -17.13 -13.08 6.33
N PHE A 661 -16.58 -14.14 6.92
CA PHE A 661 -17.29 -14.85 7.99
C PHE A 661 -17.45 -14.05 9.29
N PRO A 662 -16.44 -13.30 9.78
CA PRO A 662 -16.62 -12.48 10.98
C PRO A 662 -17.72 -11.43 10.87
N SER A 663 -17.85 -10.76 9.72
CA SER A 663 -18.96 -9.83 9.49
C SER A 663 -20.31 -10.55 9.49
N ALA A 664 -20.40 -11.74 8.87
CA ALA A 664 -21.60 -12.55 8.90
C ALA A 664 -21.98 -13.05 10.30
N ALA A 665 -21.01 -13.55 11.08
CA ALA A 665 -21.23 -13.97 12.46
C ALA A 665 -21.71 -12.80 13.34
N MET A 666 -21.11 -11.61 13.16
CA MET A 666 -21.55 -10.39 13.84
C MET A 666 -22.98 -10.00 13.43
N SER A 667 -23.33 -10.11 12.14
CA SER A 667 -24.69 -9.87 11.66
C SER A 667 -25.69 -10.86 12.29
N MET A 668 -25.38 -12.15 12.32
CA MET A 668 -26.22 -13.16 12.96
C MET A 668 -26.43 -12.84 14.45
N CYS A 669 -25.35 -12.47 15.16
CA CYS A 669 -25.41 -12.14 16.58
C CYS A 669 -26.22 -10.86 16.82
N ALA A 670 -26.08 -9.83 15.97
CA ALA A 670 -26.86 -8.60 16.04
C ALA A 670 -28.35 -8.84 15.82
N THR A 671 -28.70 -9.70 14.84
CA THR A 671 -30.09 -10.11 14.62
C THR A 671 -30.63 -10.86 15.84
N GLN A 672 -29.90 -11.82 16.39
CA GLN A 672 -30.33 -12.51 17.62
C GLN A 672 -30.49 -11.56 18.81
N TYR A 673 -29.58 -10.60 18.98
CA TYR A 673 -29.72 -9.58 20.02
C TYR A 673 -30.99 -8.74 19.84
N TYR A 674 -31.34 -8.36 18.60
CA TYR A 674 -32.60 -7.66 18.31
C TYR A 674 -33.82 -8.52 18.65
N VAL A 675 -33.82 -9.81 18.31
CA VAL A 675 -34.92 -10.74 18.65
C VAL A 675 -35.10 -10.85 20.17
N LEU A 676 -34.00 -10.95 20.91
CA LEU A 676 -34.03 -11.09 22.37
C LEU A 676 -34.34 -9.77 23.10
N LYS A 677 -33.92 -8.63 22.53
CA LYS A 677 -34.06 -7.30 23.11
C LYS A 677 -34.47 -6.29 22.03
N PRO A 678 -35.75 -6.32 21.60
CA PRO A 678 -36.23 -5.48 20.52
C PRO A 678 -36.20 -4.00 20.93
N GLY A 679 -35.65 -3.17 20.05
CA GLY A 679 -35.55 -1.72 20.24
C GLY A 679 -35.07 -1.04 18.96
N ASN A 680 -35.28 0.27 18.84
CA ASN A 680 -34.92 1.02 17.63
C ASN A 680 -33.41 0.93 17.33
N LEU A 681 -32.57 1.02 18.37
CA LEU A 681 -31.12 0.91 18.22
C LEU A 681 -30.69 -0.51 17.83
N SER A 682 -31.20 -1.55 18.48
CA SER A 682 -30.85 -2.94 18.14
C SER A 682 -31.30 -3.33 16.74
N MET A 683 -32.48 -2.85 16.33
CA MET A 683 -32.99 -3.01 14.96
C MET A 683 -32.07 -2.32 13.94
N ALA A 684 -31.68 -1.06 14.19
CA ALA A 684 -30.79 -0.31 13.31
C ALA A 684 -29.42 -0.98 13.17
N ILE A 685 -28.83 -1.47 14.27
CA ILE A 685 -27.55 -2.19 14.24
C ILE A 685 -27.69 -3.51 13.47
N ALA A 686 -28.77 -4.28 13.67
CA ALA A 686 -28.99 -5.53 12.96
C ALA A 686 -29.10 -5.32 11.44
N TYR A 687 -29.90 -4.35 10.98
CA TYR A 687 -29.98 -3.98 9.55
C TYR A 687 -28.62 -3.50 9.01
N THR A 688 -27.92 -2.67 9.77
CA THR A 688 -26.60 -2.16 9.37
C THR A 688 -25.60 -3.30 9.22
N CYS A 689 -25.53 -4.24 10.18
CA CYS A 689 -24.62 -5.37 10.11
C CYS A 689 -24.94 -6.29 8.93
N LEU A 690 -26.22 -6.55 8.66
CA LEU A 690 -26.64 -7.38 7.52
C LEU A 690 -26.26 -6.73 6.18
N TYR A 691 -26.50 -5.42 6.06
CA TYR A 691 -26.15 -4.64 4.86
C TYR A 691 -24.64 -4.57 4.63
N VAL A 692 -23.88 -4.23 5.68
CA VAL A 692 -22.41 -4.16 5.63
C VAL A 692 -21.81 -5.52 5.26
N THR A 693 -22.29 -6.61 5.87
CA THR A 693 -21.84 -7.97 5.55
C THR A 693 -22.12 -8.30 4.08
N SER A 694 -23.32 -7.97 3.59
CA SER A 694 -23.70 -8.20 2.19
C SER A 694 -22.80 -7.44 1.22
N ILE A 695 -22.48 -6.18 1.52
CA ILE A 695 -21.53 -5.38 0.72
C ILE A 695 -20.14 -5.99 0.76
N ILE A 696 -19.61 -6.31 1.94
CA ILE A 696 -18.26 -6.88 2.09
C ILE A 696 -18.14 -8.15 1.25
N VAL A 697 -19.04 -9.11 1.42
CA VAL A 697 -18.99 -10.38 0.67
C VAL A 697 -19.16 -10.16 -0.83
N ALA A 698 -20.04 -9.25 -1.26
CA ALA A 698 -20.18 -8.92 -2.67
C ALA A 698 -18.91 -8.29 -3.26
N LEU A 699 -18.27 -7.34 -2.57
CA LEU A 699 -16.99 -6.75 -2.99
C LEU A 699 -15.88 -7.80 -3.10
N LEU A 700 -15.77 -8.67 -2.09
CA LEU A 700 -14.80 -9.76 -2.08
C LEU A 700 -15.03 -10.73 -3.27
N LEU A 701 -16.28 -11.05 -3.60
CA LEU A 701 -16.62 -11.87 -4.78
C LEU A 701 -16.24 -11.18 -6.09
N LEU A 702 -16.57 -9.90 -6.25
CA LEU A 702 -16.29 -9.15 -7.46
C LEU A 702 -14.78 -9.03 -7.70
N GLN A 703 -14.02 -8.71 -6.65
CA GLN A 703 -12.55 -8.61 -6.73
C GLN A 703 -11.89 -9.96 -6.98
N THR A 704 -12.39 -11.02 -6.34
CA THR A 704 -11.92 -12.39 -6.60
C THR A 704 -12.19 -12.80 -8.05
N THR A 705 -13.34 -12.41 -8.61
CA THR A 705 -13.69 -12.66 -10.01
C THR A 705 -12.74 -11.92 -10.95
N ALA A 706 -12.48 -10.63 -10.71
CA ALA A 706 -11.51 -9.87 -11.48
C ALA A 706 -10.10 -10.47 -11.41
N ALA A 707 -9.67 -10.93 -10.23
CA ALA A 707 -8.38 -11.59 -10.04
C ALA A 707 -8.30 -12.97 -10.71
N LEU A 708 -9.41 -13.73 -10.77
CA LEU A 708 -9.49 -14.98 -11.53
C LEU A 708 -9.32 -14.71 -13.03
N LEU A 709 -10.00 -13.69 -13.56
CA LEU A 709 -9.87 -13.27 -14.96
C LEU A 709 -8.44 -12.82 -15.30
N ARG A 710 -7.75 -12.18 -14.35
CA ARG A 710 -6.33 -11.80 -14.51
C ARG A 710 -5.32 -12.92 -14.25
N PHE A 711 -5.79 -14.15 -13.98
CA PHE A 711 -4.93 -15.30 -13.65
C PHE A 711 -4.08 -15.11 -12.38
N GLN A 712 -4.57 -14.36 -11.40
CA GLN A 712 -3.81 -14.01 -10.19
C GLN A 712 -4.08 -14.93 -8.98
N VAL A 713 -5.20 -15.64 -8.96
CA VAL A 713 -5.63 -16.45 -7.79
C VAL A 713 -4.86 -17.76 -7.66
N PHE A 714 -4.71 -18.54 -8.73
CA PHE A 714 -4.05 -19.85 -8.71
C PHE A 714 -2.56 -19.75 -9.04
N THR A 715 -1.86 -18.85 -8.33
CA THR A 715 -0.44 -18.59 -8.47
C THR A 715 0.33 -19.02 -7.22
N PRO A 716 1.64 -19.35 -7.32
CA PRO A 716 2.47 -19.64 -6.15
C PRO A 716 2.49 -18.45 -5.18
N ASP A 717 2.67 -18.71 -3.88
CA ASP A 717 2.95 -17.63 -2.94
C ASP A 717 4.36 -17.09 -3.14
N HIS A 718 4.52 -15.77 -3.01
CA HIS A 718 5.84 -15.16 -2.87
C HIS A 718 6.47 -15.70 -1.60
N LYS A 719 7.64 -16.32 -1.74
CA LYS A 719 8.42 -16.81 -0.61
C LYS A 719 9.57 -15.85 -0.37
N TRP A 720 9.66 -15.35 0.84
CA TRP A 720 10.68 -14.39 1.21
C TRP A 720 11.18 -14.67 2.63
N GLY A 721 12.40 -14.25 2.89
CA GLY A 721 13.21 -14.60 4.07
C GLY A 721 14.27 -13.51 4.29
N PRO A 722 15.07 -13.57 5.36
CA PRO A 722 16.22 -12.66 5.53
C PRO A 722 17.15 -12.67 4.31
N MET A 723 17.36 -13.84 3.70
CA MET A 723 18.18 -13.99 2.49
C MET A 723 17.51 -13.49 1.19
N SER A 724 16.28 -12.97 1.25
CA SER A 724 15.74 -12.15 0.16
C SER A 724 16.55 -10.86 -0.03
N PHE A 725 17.37 -10.49 0.96
CA PHE A 725 18.37 -9.42 0.86
C PHE A 725 19.14 -9.48 -0.45
N MET A 726 19.72 -10.64 -0.81
CA MET A 726 20.45 -10.82 -2.07
C MET A 726 19.62 -10.49 -3.30
N ARG A 727 18.53 -11.23 -3.53
CA ARG A 727 17.72 -11.02 -4.75
C ARG A 727 17.18 -9.61 -4.86
N LEU A 728 16.82 -8.96 -3.76
CA LEU A 728 16.35 -7.58 -3.79
C LEU A 728 17.48 -6.60 -4.14
N THR A 729 18.74 -6.89 -3.74
CA THR A 729 19.91 -6.20 -4.27
C THR A 729 20.06 -6.43 -5.78
N HIS A 730 19.83 -7.64 -6.29
CA HIS A 730 19.87 -7.94 -7.73
C HIS A 730 18.80 -7.13 -8.48
N GLU A 731 17.58 -7.06 -7.94
CA GLU A 731 16.49 -6.23 -8.50
C GLU A 731 16.88 -4.76 -8.54
N ALA A 732 17.51 -4.24 -7.49
CA ALA A 732 18.00 -2.86 -7.45
C ALA A 732 19.06 -2.62 -8.53
N LEU A 733 20.06 -3.51 -8.65
CA LEU A 733 21.10 -3.42 -9.67
C LEU A 733 20.52 -3.46 -11.08
N ARG A 734 19.59 -4.38 -11.36
CA ARG A 734 18.86 -4.44 -12.64
C ARG A 734 18.06 -3.16 -12.92
N GLY A 735 17.46 -2.56 -11.89
CA GLY A 735 16.75 -1.29 -11.99
C GLY A 735 17.63 -0.09 -12.36
N MET A 736 18.93 -0.12 -12.06
CA MET A 736 19.87 0.95 -12.40
C MET A 736 20.31 0.93 -13.87
N LEU A 737 20.29 -0.24 -14.53
CA LEU A 737 20.88 -0.43 -15.86
C LEU A 737 20.21 0.38 -16.99
N PRO A 738 18.87 0.48 -17.08
CA PRO A 738 18.23 1.23 -18.17
C PRO A 738 18.62 2.70 -18.16
N ARG A 739 18.62 3.34 -16.98
CA ARG A 739 19.00 4.74 -16.83
C ARG A 739 20.47 4.97 -17.21
N LEU A 740 21.35 4.05 -16.83
CA LEU A 740 22.76 4.10 -17.19
C LEU A 740 22.96 4.05 -18.72
N LEU A 741 22.24 3.14 -19.39
CA LEU A 741 22.30 3.00 -20.85
C LEU A 741 21.70 4.21 -21.59
N ASP A 742 20.58 4.76 -21.10
CA ASP A 742 19.95 5.94 -21.69
C ASP A 742 20.86 7.17 -21.60
N LEU A 743 21.52 7.37 -20.44
CA LEU A 743 22.50 8.45 -20.26
C LEU A 743 23.73 8.26 -21.15
N ALA A 744 24.20 7.02 -21.32
CA ALA A 744 25.31 6.72 -22.23
C ALA A 744 24.95 7.08 -23.69
N LYS A 745 23.74 6.75 -24.14
CA LYS A 745 23.24 7.11 -25.48
C LYS A 745 23.09 8.63 -25.63
N ALA A 746 22.53 9.31 -24.63
CA ALA A 746 22.32 10.75 -24.64
C ALA A 746 23.62 11.57 -24.59
N SER A 747 24.70 10.99 -24.03
CA SER A 747 26.02 11.62 -23.94
C SER A 747 26.64 11.99 -25.29
N ALA A 748 26.12 11.42 -26.40
CA ALA A 748 26.53 11.78 -27.77
C ALA A 748 26.13 13.20 -28.17
N THR A 749 25.03 13.71 -27.61
CA THR A 749 24.42 14.99 -28.02
C THR A 749 24.38 16.02 -26.90
N ASP A 750 24.44 15.58 -25.64
CA ASP A 750 24.30 16.44 -24.46
C ASP A 750 25.47 16.26 -23.48
N ALA A 751 26.19 17.35 -23.23
CA ALA A 751 27.30 17.38 -22.26
C ALA A 751 26.81 17.17 -20.81
N ASN A 752 25.57 17.56 -20.49
CA ASN A 752 24.99 17.37 -19.16
C ASN A 752 24.63 15.89 -18.91
N ALA A 753 24.28 15.15 -19.96
CA ALA A 753 24.06 13.71 -19.90
C ALA A 753 25.36 12.96 -19.55
N MET A 754 26.52 13.42 -20.03
CA MET A 754 27.83 12.84 -19.68
C MET A 754 28.17 12.99 -18.19
N GLU A 755 27.91 14.17 -17.61
CA GLU A 755 28.15 14.38 -16.18
C GLU A 755 27.17 13.58 -15.32
N SER A 756 25.90 13.52 -15.73
CA SER A 756 24.89 12.68 -15.10
C SER A 756 25.26 11.18 -15.16
N LEU A 757 25.82 10.74 -16.29
CA LEU A 757 26.30 9.37 -16.47
C LEU A 757 27.42 9.04 -15.48
N ARG A 758 28.41 9.93 -15.32
CA ARG A 758 29.49 9.76 -14.33
C ARG A 758 28.95 9.63 -12.93
N ALA A 759 28.01 10.50 -12.54
CA ALA A 759 27.38 10.46 -11.23
C ALA A 759 26.63 9.14 -10.98
N VAL A 760 25.83 8.68 -11.95
CA VAL A 760 25.09 7.41 -11.85
C VAL A 760 26.04 6.21 -11.82
N TRP A 761 27.11 6.23 -12.63
CA TRP A 761 28.11 5.16 -12.68
C TRP A 761 28.80 4.92 -11.34
N VAL A 762 29.17 5.99 -10.62
CA VAL A 762 29.76 5.88 -9.28
C VAL A 762 28.85 5.09 -8.34
N GLY A 763 27.55 5.35 -8.36
CA GLY A 763 26.57 4.61 -7.58
C GLY A 763 26.45 3.15 -8.00
N VAL A 764 26.32 2.88 -9.30
CA VAL A 764 26.21 1.51 -9.85
C VAL A 764 27.44 0.68 -9.49
N LYS A 765 28.64 1.24 -9.67
CA LYS A 765 29.90 0.57 -9.34
C LYS A 765 30.01 0.27 -7.85
N MET A 766 29.65 1.23 -6.98
CA MET A 766 29.64 1.01 -5.54
C MET A 766 28.68 -0.12 -5.16
N ALA A 767 27.46 -0.13 -5.71
CA ALA A 767 26.47 -1.16 -5.41
C ALA A 767 26.92 -2.54 -5.89
N HIS A 768 27.47 -2.64 -7.10
CA HIS A 768 28.03 -3.88 -7.64
C HIS A 768 29.20 -4.39 -6.78
N HIS A 769 30.15 -3.53 -6.43
CA HIS A 769 31.31 -3.91 -5.64
C HIS A 769 30.94 -4.40 -4.22
N GLU A 770 30.08 -3.67 -3.51
CA GLU A 770 29.65 -4.08 -2.18
C GLU A 770 28.81 -5.36 -2.21
N HIS A 771 28.04 -5.57 -3.27
CA HIS A 771 27.29 -6.81 -3.45
C HIS A 771 28.19 -8.02 -3.65
N GLY A 772 29.16 -7.95 -4.58
CA GLY A 772 30.15 -9.03 -4.76
C GLY A 772 30.95 -9.27 -3.48
N LYS A 773 31.28 -8.22 -2.73
CA LYS A 773 31.92 -8.33 -1.41
C LYS A 773 31.05 -9.08 -0.39
N HIS A 774 29.74 -8.86 -0.36
CA HIS A 774 28.80 -9.60 0.49
C HIS A 774 28.75 -11.08 0.11
N GLU A 775 28.81 -11.36 -1.17
CA GLU A 775 28.79 -12.72 -1.69
C GLU A 775 30.08 -13.45 -1.36
N ASP A 776 31.20 -12.96 -1.88
CA ASP A 776 32.50 -13.63 -1.82
C ASP A 776 32.99 -13.83 -0.39
N ASN A 777 32.78 -12.85 0.51
CA ASN A 777 33.36 -12.88 1.86
C ASN A 777 32.43 -13.42 2.94
N VAL A 778 31.12 -13.51 2.68
CA VAL A 778 30.14 -13.87 3.70
C VAL A 778 29.23 -14.99 3.22
N ILE A 779 28.50 -14.76 2.13
CA ILE A 779 27.42 -15.67 1.73
C ILE A 779 27.97 -16.93 1.05
N PHE A 780 28.89 -16.77 0.10
CA PHE A 780 29.49 -17.87 -0.65
C PHE A 780 30.41 -18.72 0.22
N VAL A 781 31.14 -18.11 1.17
CA VAL A 781 31.87 -18.84 2.21
C VAL A 781 30.93 -19.79 2.93
N GLN A 782 29.78 -19.30 3.40
CA GLN A 782 28.81 -20.13 4.10
C GLN A 782 28.20 -21.21 3.18
N TYR A 783 27.92 -20.90 1.91
CA TYR A 783 27.39 -21.89 0.97
C TYR A 783 28.41 -23.01 0.71
N ASN A 784 29.68 -22.67 0.58
CA ASN A 784 30.76 -23.62 0.35
C ASN A 784 31.04 -24.52 1.57
N GLU A 785 30.71 -24.08 2.80
CA GLU A 785 30.72 -24.98 3.97
C GLU A 785 29.69 -26.10 3.86
N PHE A 786 28.50 -25.82 3.29
CA PHE A 786 27.48 -26.86 3.06
C PHE A 786 27.76 -27.68 1.80
N PHE A 787 28.27 -27.03 0.75
CA PHE A 787 28.42 -27.59 -0.59
C PHE A 787 29.75 -27.11 -1.21
N PRO A 788 30.86 -27.87 -1.07
CA PRO A 788 32.18 -27.43 -1.48
C PRO A 788 32.24 -26.99 -2.96
N HIS A 789 32.81 -25.82 -3.23
CA HIS A 789 32.95 -25.26 -4.59
C HIS A 789 31.61 -25.10 -5.34
N VAL A 790 30.52 -24.85 -4.63
CA VAL A 790 29.23 -24.60 -5.28
C VAL A 790 29.22 -23.28 -6.04
N THR A 791 29.99 -22.29 -5.56
CA THR A 791 30.00 -20.89 -6.07
C THR A 791 31.12 -20.58 -7.06
N ALA A 792 32.02 -21.52 -7.36
CA ALA A 792 33.22 -21.26 -8.17
C ALA A 792 32.96 -20.62 -9.56
N GLU A 793 31.81 -20.90 -10.17
CA GLU A 793 31.41 -20.27 -11.44
C GLU A 793 31.00 -18.79 -11.25
N ALA A 794 30.31 -18.47 -10.15
CA ALA A 794 29.95 -17.10 -9.80
C ALA A 794 31.21 -16.28 -9.44
N ASP A 795 32.12 -16.87 -8.66
CA ASP A 795 33.41 -16.27 -8.31
C ASP A 795 34.21 -15.89 -9.58
N ALA A 796 34.23 -16.76 -10.59
CA ALA A 796 34.90 -16.49 -11.87
C ALA A 796 34.22 -15.35 -12.65
N GLN A 797 32.89 -15.28 -12.63
CA GLN A 797 32.10 -14.24 -13.30
C GLN A 797 32.29 -12.87 -12.64
N HIS A 798 32.47 -12.80 -11.30
CA HIS A 798 32.79 -11.55 -10.61
C HIS A 798 34.07 -10.90 -11.15
N HIS A 799 35.12 -11.68 -11.40
CA HIS A 799 36.36 -11.16 -11.98
C HIS A 799 36.18 -10.60 -13.40
N GLU A 800 35.35 -11.23 -14.23
CA GLU A 800 35.02 -10.72 -15.57
C GLU A 800 34.25 -9.40 -15.51
N LEU A 801 33.29 -9.30 -14.58
CA LEU A 801 32.49 -8.09 -14.34
C LEU A 801 33.32 -6.94 -13.77
N GLU A 802 34.28 -7.22 -12.87
CA GLU A 802 35.24 -6.21 -12.40
C GLU A 802 36.11 -5.68 -13.54
N ALA A 803 36.58 -6.55 -14.44
CA ALA A 803 37.35 -6.12 -15.61
C ALA A 803 36.53 -5.22 -16.56
N MET A 804 35.25 -5.56 -16.79
CA MET A 804 34.33 -4.73 -17.58
C MET A 804 34.04 -3.39 -16.90
N SER A 805 33.85 -3.38 -15.57
CA SER A 805 33.68 -2.15 -14.79
C SER A 805 34.92 -1.24 -14.91
N GLY A 806 36.12 -1.81 -14.79
CA GLY A 806 37.38 -1.07 -14.98
C GLY A 806 37.55 -0.50 -16.39
N LYS A 807 37.04 -1.17 -17.42
CA LYS A 807 37.01 -0.63 -18.79
C LYS A 807 36.15 0.63 -18.89
N ILE A 808 35.00 0.66 -18.21
CA ILE A 808 34.12 1.83 -18.18
C ILE A 808 34.77 2.98 -17.40
N ASP A 809 35.44 2.70 -16.28
CA ASP A 809 36.18 3.73 -15.52
C ASP A 809 37.25 4.40 -16.40
N ASN A 810 38.03 3.61 -17.13
CA ASN A 810 39.07 4.11 -18.02
C ASN A 810 38.49 4.98 -19.15
N LEU A 811 37.33 4.59 -19.69
CA LEU A 811 36.63 5.39 -20.69
C LEU A 811 36.14 6.72 -20.09
N LEU A 812 35.50 6.70 -18.92
CA LEU A 812 34.94 7.90 -18.28
C LEU A 812 36.02 8.89 -17.79
N ALA A 813 37.21 8.40 -17.44
CA ALA A 813 38.37 9.21 -17.06
C ALA A 813 39.04 9.91 -18.25
N GLY A 814 38.84 9.40 -19.48
CA GLY A 814 39.37 9.99 -20.71
C GLY A 814 38.41 10.96 -21.42
N ALA A 815 38.56 11.07 -22.74
CA ALA A 815 37.63 11.74 -23.65
C ALA A 815 36.99 10.68 -24.60
N PRO A 816 36.07 9.85 -24.09
CA PRO A 816 35.56 8.71 -24.83
C PRO A 816 34.61 9.16 -25.95
N SER A 817 34.54 8.40 -27.04
CA SER A 817 33.42 8.55 -27.97
C SER A 817 32.15 7.99 -27.32
N ALA A 818 31.03 8.70 -27.45
CA ALA A 818 29.76 8.27 -26.88
C ALA A 818 29.32 6.88 -27.37
N ALA A 819 29.72 6.50 -28.60
CA ALA A 819 29.48 5.16 -29.14
C ALA A 819 30.24 4.06 -28.37
N ALA A 820 31.54 4.26 -28.11
CA ALA A 820 32.35 3.29 -27.36
C ALA A 820 31.87 3.14 -25.90
N LEU A 821 31.40 4.25 -25.31
CA LEU A 821 30.85 4.25 -23.96
C LEU A 821 29.49 3.52 -23.91
N THR A 822 28.61 3.77 -24.88
CA THR A 822 27.32 3.07 -25.00
C THR A 822 27.53 1.57 -25.16
N GLU A 823 28.43 1.15 -26.04
CA GLU A 823 28.76 -0.26 -26.24
C GLU A 823 29.31 -0.92 -24.96
N ALA A 824 30.22 -0.24 -24.25
CA ALA A 824 30.77 -0.75 -23.00
C ALA A 824 29.70 -0.89 -21.90
N VAL A 825 28.83 0.11 -21.76
CA VAL A 825 27.72 0.09 -20.79
C VAL A 825 26.69 -0.98 -21.12
N GLU A 826 26.34 -1.17 -22.40
CA GLU A 826 25.41 -2.20 -22.86
C GLU A 826 25.97 -3.61 -22.64
N ALA A 827 27.26 -3.81 -22.94
CA ALA A 827 27.95 -5.08 -22.69
C ALA A 827 28.01 -5.41 -21.19
N TYR A 828 28.39 -4.43 -20.35
CA TYR A 828 28.41 -4.58 -18.90
C TYR A 828 27.01 -4.89 -18.35
N GLY A 829 25.99 -4.14 -18.76
CA GLY A 829 24.62 -4.35 -18.30
C GLY A 829 24.07 -5.74 -18.67
N SER A 830 24.34 -6.19 -19.91
CA SER A 830 23.93 -7.52 -20.38
C SER A 830 24.65 -8.65 -19.62
N ALA A 831 25.94 -8.48 -19.35
CA ALA A 831 26.72 -9.45 -18.59
C ALA A 831 26.28 -9.52 -17.12
N LEU A 832 26.07 -8.36 -16.49
CA LEU A 832 25.59 -8.28 -15.11
C LEU A 832 24.20 -8.91 -14.97
N GLU A 833 23.25 -8.61 -15.87
CA GLU A 833 21.93 -9.24 -15.83
C GLU A 833 22.03 -10.76 -15.95
N LYS A 834 22.86 -11.27 -16.86
CA LYS A 834 23.06 -12.70 -17.05
C LYS A 834 23.66 -13.36 -15.79
N HIS A 835 24.64 -12.72 -15.18
CA HIS A 835 25.27 -13.19 -13.94
C HIS A 835 24.26 -13.26 -12.78
N LEU A 836 23.55 -12.16 -12.51
CA LEU A 836 22.54 -12.12 -11.43
C LEU A 836 21.45 -13.20 -11.62
N ARG A 837 21.01 -13.44 -12.87
CA ARG A 837 20.06 -14.53 -13.19
C ARG A 837 20.65 -15.91 -12.92
N THR A 838 21.93 -16.10 -13.23
CA THR A 838 22.64 -17.38 -13.01
C THR A 838 22.65 -17.71 -11.52
N GLU A 839 22.98 -16.76 -10.66
CA GLU A 839 22.95 -16.97 -9.21
C GLU A 839 21.55 -17.21 -8.68
N GLU A 840 20.55 -16.51 -9.21
CA GLU A 840 19.16 -16.72 -8.85
C GLU A 840 18.69 -18.14 -9.18
N ASP A 841 19.03 -18.63 -10.36
CA ASP A 841 18.66 -19.97 -10.82
C ASP A 841 19.43 -21.10 -10.12
N HIS A 842 20.68 -20.84 -9.76
CA HIS A 842 21.60 -21.88 -9.27
C HIS A 842 21.82 -21.84 -7.75
N LEU A 843 21.93 -20.67 -7.15
CA LEU A 843 22.32 -20.51 -5.74
C LEU A 843 21.17 -20.09 -4.83
N GLN A 844 20.17 -19.36 -5.32
CA GLN A 844 19.09 -18.83 -4.45
C GLN A 844 18.25 -19.91 -3.75
N GLY A 845 18.17 -21.11 -4.33
CA GLY A 845 17.52 -22.25 -3.71
C GLY A 845 18.19 -22.73 -2.42
N LEU A 846 19.48 -22.44 -2.23
CA LEU A 846 20.29 -22.90 -1.10
C LEU A 846 19.80 -22.35 0.25
N PRO A 847 19.74 -21.01 0.46
CA PRO A 847 19.23 -20.44 1.70
C PRO A 847 17.90 -21.00 2.14
N ARG A 848 16.99 -21.17 1.19
CA ARG A 848 15.60 -21.53 1.48
C ARG A 848 15.46 -22.98 1.92
N LYS A 849 16.39 -23.85 1.52
CA LYS A 849 16.27 -25.29 1.69
C LYS A 849 17.20 -25.83 2.78
N TYR A 850 18.38 -25.23 2.95
CA TYR A 850 19.43 -25.78 3.80
C TYR A 850 19.87 -24.84 4.92
N ILE A 851 19.65 -23.52 4.79
CA ILE A 851 20.11 -22.55 5.80
C ILE A 851 18.98 -22.29 6.82
N PRO A 852 19.19 -22.58 8.12
CA PRO A 852 18.22 -22.27 9.16
C PRO A 852 17.99 -20.75 9.29
N LEU A 853 16.82 -20.34 9.75
CA LEU A 853 16.46 -18.92 9.88
C LEU A 853 17.45 -18.13 10.75
N ALA A 854 17.95 -18.73 11.83
CA ALA A 854 18.94 -18.10 12.71
C ALA A 854 20.24 -17.78 11.97
N LEU A 855 20.76 -18.74 11.18
CA LEU A 855 21.97 -18.55 10.37
C LEU A 855 21.74 -17.54 9.24
N ALA A 856 20.56 -17.57 8.60
CA ALA A 856 20.18 -16.58 7.59
C ALA A 856 20.21 -15.13 8.15
N LYS A 857 19.70 -14.91 9.36
CA LYS A 857 19.78 -13.59 10.05
C LYS A 857 21.24 -13.22 10.35
N GLU A 858 22.07 -14.19 10.75
CA GLU A 858 23.50 -13.97 11.01
C GLU A 858 24.28 -13.57 9.75
N LEU A 859 23.99 -14.18 8.60
CA LEU A 859 24.61 -13.81 7.32
C LEU A 859 24.32 -12.36 6.96
N VAL A 860 23.06 -11.92 7.06
CA VAL A 860 22.67 -10.52 6.80
C VAL A 860 23.37 -9.56 7.77
N ARG A 861 23.54 -9.95 9.06
CA ARG A 861 24.33 -9.16 10.03
C ARG A 861 25.79 -9.03 9.61
N LYS A 862 26.40 -10.10 9.12
CA LYS A 862 27.79 -10.09 8.62
C LYS A 862 27.93 -9.22 7.37
N CYS A 863 26.98 -9.28 6.43
CA CYS A 863 26.95 -8.38 5.26
C CYS A 863 26.83 -6.90 5.69
N TRP A 864 26.00 -6.61 6.69
CA TRP A 864 25.93 -5.27 7.25
C TRP A 864 27.27 -4.82 7.86
N ALA A 865 27.92 -5.69 8.62
CA ALA A 865 29.15 -5.38 9.36
C ALA A 865 30.39 -5.21 8.47
N ILE A 866 30.47 -5.91 7.32
CA ILE A 866 31.63 -5.83 6.43
C ILE A 866 31.65 -4.56 5.57
N THR A 867 30.50 -3.92 5.39
CA THR A 867 30.37 -2.66 4.64
C THR A 867 30.48 -1.47 5.61
N PRO A 868 31.37 -0.49 5.34
CA PRO A 868 31.48 0.70 6.17
C PRO A 868 30.16 1.45 6.31
N ILE A 869 29.92 2.06 7.46
CA ILE A 869 28.67 2.78 7.72
C ILE A 869 28.47 3.97 6.76
N ASP A 870 29.54 4.67 6.40
CA ASP A 870 29.50 5.78 5.44
C ASP A 870 29.08 5.30 4.04
N THR A 871 29.51 4.10 3.64
CA THR A 871 29.05 3.47 2.40
C THR A 871 27.56 3.15 2.48
N TRP A 872 27.07 2.64 3.61
CA TRP A 872 25.63 2.39 3.82
C TRP A 872 24.78 3.64 3.73
N HIS A 873 25.30 4.81 4.13
CA HIS A 873 24.60 6.10 4.01
C HIS A 873 24.27 6.46 2.55
N THR A 874 25.03 5.94 1.58
CA THR A 874 24.78 6.14 0.15
C THR A 874 24.16 4.91 -0.51
N LEU A 875 24.63 3.71 -0.16
CA LEU A 875 24.21 2.45 -0.75
C LEU A 875 22.76 2.12 -0.44
N LEU A 876 22.33 2.23 0.83
CA LEU A 876 20.97 1.86 1.21
C LEU A 876 19.90 2.69 0.47
N PRO A 877 19.99 4.04 0.43
CA PRO A 877 19.06 4.86 -0.36
C PRO A 877 19.10 4.53 -1.85
N LEU A 878 20.30 4.36 -2.43
CA LEU A 878 20.48 4.03 -3.84
C LEU A 878 19.78 2.72 -4.22
N LEU A 879 19.94 1.67 -3.41
CA LEU A 879 19.27 0.39 -3.63
C LEU A 879 17.74 0.53 -3.57
N LEU A 880 17.24 1.30 -2.61
CA LEU A 880 15.80 1.54 -2.44
C LEU A 880 15.19 2.30 -3.62
N GLU A 881 15.82 3.39 -4.06
CA GLU A 881 15.33 4.19 -5.19
C GLU A 881 15.34 3.39 -6.50
N SER A 882 16.32 2.49 -6.65
CA SER A 882 16.51 1.70 -7.86
C SER A 882 15.56 0.50 -7.95
N MET A 883 14.99 0.03 -6.83
CA MET A 883 13.95 -0.99 -6.87
C MET A 883 12.64 -0.41 -7.42
N PRO A 884 12.01 -1.03 -8.44
CA PRO A 884 10.84 -0.46 -9.12
C PRO A 884 9.54 -0.52 -8.30
N MET A 885 9.42 -1.43 -7.33
CA MET A 885 8.19 -1.60 -6.52
C MET A 885 8.39 -1.19 -5.06
N LEU A 886 7.43 -0.48 -4.48
CA LEU A 886 7.41 -0.15 -3.05
C LEU A 886 7.49 -1.41 -2.20
N GLN A 887 6.83 -2.50 -2.61
CA GLN A 887 6.90 -3.75 -1.85
C GLN A 887 8.30 -4.38 -1.87
N GLN A 888 9.11 -4.16 -2.91
CA GLN A 888 10.51 -4.60 -2.91
C GLN A 888 11.32 -3.78 -1.91
N ARG A 889 11.13 -2.44 -1.91
CA ARG A 889 11.80 -1.50 -0.99
C ARG A 889 11.49 -1.81 0.47
N THR A 890 10.21 -1.97 0.80
CA THR A 890 9.78 -2.31 2.16
C THR A 890 10.26 -3.70 2.57
N ARG A 891 10.22 -4.69 1.66
CA ARG A 891 10.78 -6.03 1.95
C ARG A 891 12.28 -5.98 2.18
N PHE A 892 13.04 -5.21 1.41
CA PHE A 892 14.48 -5.08 1.60
C PHE A 892 14.78 -4.56 3.01
N LEU A 893 14.09 -3.50 3.43
CA LEU A 893 14.19 -2.98 4.79
C LEU A 893 13.74 -4.00 5.84
N LYS A 894 12.66 -4.76 5.60
CA LYS A 894 12.24 -5.85 6.48
C LYS A 894 13.34 -6.92 6.64
N THR A 895 14.12 -7.24 5.60
CA THR A 895 15.24 -8.21 5.74
C THR A 895 16.31 -7.73 6.71
N LEU A 896 16.60 -6.42 6.70
CA LEU A 896 17.53 -5.79 7.65
C LEU A 896 16.93 -5.74 9.06
N LEU A 897 15.66 -5.32 9.20
CA LEU A 897 14.95 -5.26 10.48
C LEU A 897 14.80 -6.62 11.16
N TRP A 898 14.55 -7.67 10.37
CA TRP A 898 14.47 -9.04 10.89
C TRP A 898 15.78 -9.55 11.45
N SER A 899 16.87 -9.10 10.83
CA SER A 899 18.21 -9.52 11.20
C SER A 899 18.74 -8.65 12.33
N MET A 900 18.46 -7.35 12.34
CA MET A 900 19.01 -6.35 13.26
C MET A 900 17.92 -5.38 13.75
N PRO A 901 16.91 -5.86 14.49
CA PRO A 901 15.83 -4.99 14.99
C PRO A 901 16.37 -3.87 15.90
N GLU A 902 17.49 -4.10 16.58
CA GLU A 902 18.18 -3.11 17.42
C GLU A 902 18.70 -1.89 16.64
N ARG A 903 18.82 -1.98 15.31
CA ARG A 903 19.29 -0.89 14.43
C ARG A 903 18.17 -0.15 13.71
N CYS A 904 16.91 -0.39 14.06
CA CYS A 904 15.74 0.16 13.36
C CYS A 904 15.84 1.68 13.09
N HIS A 905 16.13 2.49 14.11
CA HIS A 905 16.23 3.94 13.93
C HIS A 905 17.43 4.37 13.08
N LEU A 906 18.52 3.60 13.06
CA LEU A 906 19.69 3.90 12.23
C LEU A 906 19.32 3.72 10.75
N PHE A 907 18.65 2.62 10.41
CA PHE A 907 18.12 2.42 9.06
C PHE A 907 17.16 3.56 8.69
N GLY A 908 16.25 3.91 9.61
CA GLY A 908 15.38 5.08 9.50
C GLY A 908 16.09 6.37 9.14
N LEU A 909 17.15 6.71 9.87
CA LEU A 909 17.94 7.93 9.67
C LEU A 909 18.67 7.95 8.33
N ILE A 910 19.21 6.80 7.90
CA ILE A 910 19.87 6.67 6.61
C ILE A 910 18.86 6.90 5.50
N VAL A 911 17.72 6.19 5.56
CA VAL A 911 16.70 6.26 4.51
C VAL A 911 16.07 7.64 4.47
N CYS A 912 15.62 8.21 5.59
CA CYS A 912 14.93 9.51 5.59
C CYS A 912 15.78 10.67 5.09
N LYS A 913 17.12 10.58 5.21
CA LYS A 913 18.05 11.59 4.69
C LYS A 913 18.46 11.32 3.24
N GLY A 914 18.45 10.05 2.85
CA GLY A 914 19.02 9.59 1.60
C GLY A 914 18.03 9.44 0.45
N VAL A 915 16.76 9.10 0.73
CA VAL A 915 15.70 9.03 -0.29
C VAL A 915 14.90 10.32 -0.34
N ASP A 916 14.20 10.57 -1.44
CA ASP A 916 13.30 11.70 -1.50
C ASP A 916 12.12 11.59 -0.52
N ALA A 917 11.53 12.76 -0.31
CA ALA A 917 10.30 13.03 0.41
C ALA A 917 9.21 11.96 0.30
N VAL A 918 8.88 11.60 -0.94
CA VAL A 918 7.71 10.78 -1.28
C VAL A 918 8.03 9.33 -0.95
N HIS A 919 9.21 8.86 -1.35
CA HIS A 919 9.71 7.54 -1.01
C HIS A 919 9.78 7.33 0.50
N TRP A 920 10.32 8.29 1.26
CA TRP A 920 10.39 8.20 2.72
C TRP A 920 8.99 8.10 3.32
N ARG A 921 8.05 8.98 2.93
CA ARG A 921 6.68 8.96 3.44
C ARG A 921 6.02 7.61 3.20
N ARG A 922 6.13 7.06 1.99
CA ARG A 922 5.53 5.75 1.63
C ARG A 922 6.17 4.60 2.41
N ILE A 923 7.49 4.60 2.59
CA ILE A 923 8.20 3.59 3.38
C ILE A 923 7.79 3.68 4.86
N ALA A 924 7.77 4.88 5.45
CA ALA A 924 7.41 5.09 6.85
C ALA A 924 5.95 4.73 7.16
N ILE A 925 5.06 4.77 6.16
CA ILE A 925 3.68 4.28 6.30
C ILE A 925 3.63 2.75 6.45
N GLU A 926 4.43 2.04 5.67
CA GLU A 926 4.47 0.57 5.67
C GLU A 926 5.34 0.02 6.81
N LEU A 927 6.36 0.78 7.22
CA LEU A 927 7.32 0.44 8.28
C LEU A 927 7.44 1.61 9.29
N PRO A 928 6.39 1.88 10.07
CA PRO A 928 6.37 3.00 11.02
C PRO A 928 7.48 2.90 12.07
N GLU A 929 7.95 1.69 12.38
CA GLU A 929 9.06 1.46 13.31
C GLU A 929 10.39 2.12 12.88
N LEU A 930 10.58 2.37 11.58
CA LEU A 930 11.79 3.03 11.07
C LEU A 930 11.85 4.52 11.40
N ALA A 931 10.75 5.16 11.78
CA ALA A 931 10.74 6.59 12.05
C ALA A 931 11.74 6.94 13.20
N PRO A 932 12.78 7.75 12.96
CA PRO A 932 13.76 8.08 13.98
C PRO A 932 13.16 8.87 15.14
N ARG A 933 13.47 8.47 16.38
CA ARG A 933 13.08 9.23 17.59
C ARG A 933 13.89 10.53 17.70
N GLY A 934 13.24 11.62 18.10
CA GLY A 934 13.91 12.90 18.39
C GLY A 934 14.30 13.73 17.15
N VAL A 935 13.88 13.31 15.96
CA VAL A 935 13.74 14.24 14.83
C VAL A 935 12.38 14.89 15.02
N ASP A 936 12.35 16.16 15.43
CA ASP A 936 11.17 16.91 15.91
C ASP A 936 9.96 16.96 14.94
N ALA A 937 10.02 16.30 13.79
CA ALA A 937 9.10 16.46 12.67
C ALA A 937 8.30 15.21 12.26
N ILE A 938 8.48 14.02 12.86
CA ILE A 938 7.82 12.79 12.35
C ILE A 938 6.90 12.07 13.34
N TRP A 939 7.00 12.30 14.66
CA TRP A 939 5.98 11.84 15.62
C TRP A 939 6.09 12.63 16.92
N GLU A 940 4.96 13.13 17.43
CA GLU A 940 4.89 13.65 18.80
C GLU A 940 5.33 12.56 19.78
N ARG A 941 6.11 12.96 20.78
CA ARG A 941 6.73 12.08 21.78
C ARG A 941 5.76 11.03 22.32
N TYR A 942 6.19 9.77 22.36
CA TYR A 942 5.89 8.92 23.51
C TYR A 942 6.98 9.12 24.57
N TYR A 943 6.85 10.27 25.24
CA TYR A 943 7.01 10.52 26.67
C TYR A 943 6.44 11.91 26.97
#